data_AF-A0A3M6YZB4-F1
#
_entry.id   AF-A0A3M6YZB4-F1
#
_cell.length_a   1.000
_cell.length_b   1.000
_cell.length_c   1.000
_cell.angle_alpha   90.00
_cell.angle_beta   90.00
_cell.angle_gamma   90.00
#
_symmetry.space_group_name_H-M   'P 1'
#
loop_
_entity.id
_entity.type
_entity.pdbx_description
1 polymer ?
#
loop_
_entity_poly.entity_id
_entity_poly.type
_entity_poly.pdbx_seq_one_letter_code
_entity_poly.pdbx_strand_id
1 'polypeptide(L)'
;MQLHDNPAHTAFSDSVKSFEGLRVVELQKLALTFSNELLQVYHELEPRIGVLAQKHSEDVRLVWGYKAFLFMIIHRANNIAPNERLARLQGMLAPVYEAWQDQSLSKSVTSLESFCEALALENLAEFFQQHGFHRVADWSAQQLDASGQARQAAIKERNDSIPLRMTKSMLAATTEKLKPDSEEFETACALWAPLIPVILPPLMKMLRHAQAYHNMSNWNQLPDELQQVVKRSLQDRFWQSGISSESKEDFYKRISGSKTSLEGFASVVRGTMRNVREQGYHIVYLLTKFDEQFYGTLAEGEGGGNLQAGWAEPLAQALFQDAKCLGANHLHPIINLTTGLVQRCPPQRRAQVLPFLIGGLFNGLDAKVSSEWEAIAEAQQGRAGREEDELGDEMRTESVLRQLTYSMVSFVPFLLEHERQQQVSNGRNENGVAPPLAKPTVSELVLSDPSILEPMMLFCTHALRMHDQRCCSTICKTFRTILPLFTHPSAPPAPQVREFISTEVLKAAITSLNEPYFADLQKDLASLIAQVLVLYTRLTGTPRDVLLSLPDMSAAKVDRALGRLVGERGEAKGSERQQRAVVLELLEGVRGVSIYEAGKIRREAPKKKAGVQEKYMQVEQQPTALGDGQGGEELEGVAGLFGDA
;
A
#
# COMPACT_ATOMS: atom_id res chain seq x y z
N MET A 1 -32.35 -24.19 3.21
CA MET A 1 -32.95 -23.54 2.02
C MET A 1 -32.14 -24.01 0.81
N GLN A 2 -32.76 -24.69 -0.16
CA GLN A 2 -32.09 -25.05 -1.41
C GLN A 2 -32.43 -23.96 -2.44
N LEU A 3 -31.43 -23.20 -2.87
CA LEU A 3 -31.55 -22.22 -3.95
C LEU A 3 -30.96 -22.87 -5.21
N HIS A 4 -31.77 -23.04 -6.24
CA HIS A 4 -31.31 -23.52 -7.54
C HIS A 4 -30.93 -22.32 -8.39
N ASP A 5 -29.70 -22.30 -8.92
CA ASP A 5 -29.27 -21.27 -9.86
C ASP A 5 -30.15 -21.30 -11.13
N ASN A 6 -30.44 -20.13 -11.67
CA ASN A 6 -31.10 -19.97 -12.96
C ASN A 6 -30.27 -19.02 -13.84
N PRO A 7 -29.39 -19.57 -14.71
CA PRO A 7 -28.50 -18.78 -15.55
C PRO A 7 -29.22 -17.82 -16.51
N ALA A 8 -30.51 -18.05 -16.82
CA ALA A 8 -31.32 -17.15 -17.65
C ALA A 8 -31.60 -15.81 -16.95
N HIS A 9 -31.49 -15.75 -15.61
CA HIS A 9 -31.63 -14.53 -14.81
C HIS A 9 -30.29 -14.18 -14.16
N THR A 10 -29.45 -13.42 -14.87
CA THR A 10 -28.08 -13.08 -14.46
C THR A 10 -27.99 -12.46 -13.05
N ALA A 11 -28.86 -11.51 -12.71
CA ALA A 11 -28.88 -10.88 -11.38
C ALA A 11 -29.21 -11.87 -10.25
N PHE A 12 -30.13 -12.81 -10.50
CA PHE A 12 -30.44 -13.87 -9.55
C PHE A 12 -29.27 -14.86 -9.42
N SER A 13 -28.67 -15.26 -10.54
CA SER A 13 -27.49 -16.15 -10.55
C SER A 13 -26.32 -15.55 -9.77
N ASP A 14 -26.02 -14.27 -9.99
CA ASP A 14 -24.97 -13.56 -9.26
C ASP A 14 -25.29 -13.47 -7.75
N SER A 15 -26.55 -13.29 -7.37
CA SER A 15 -27.00 -13.31 -5.97
C SER A 15 -26.84 -14.70 -5.33
N VAL A 16 -27.18 -15.78 -6.05
CA VAL A 16 -27.00 -17.16 -5.58
C VAL A 16 -25.51 -17.45 -5.36
N LYS A 17 -24.63 -17.07 -6.29
CA LYS A 17 -23.17 -17.23 -6.15
C LYS A 17 -22.61 -16.45 -4.96
N SER A 18 -23.11 -15.25 -4.71
CA SER A 18 -22.75 -14.45 -3.54
C SER A 18 -23.16 -15.15 -2.24
N PHE A 19 -24.41 -15.63 -2.16
CA PHE A 19 -24.93 -16.40 -1.02
C PHE A 19 -24.11 -17.66 -0.73
N GLU A 20 -23.76 -18.42 -1.77
CA GLU A 20 -22.92 -19.62 -1.65
C GLU A 20 -21.52 -19.28 -1.08
N GLY A 21 -20.94 -18.16 -1.48
CA GLY A 21 -19.70 -17.65 -0.90
C GLY A 21 -19.82 -17.34 0.59
N LEU A 22 -20.88 -16.62 0.99
CA LEU A 22 -21.14 -16.29 2.40
C LEU A 22 -21.37 -17.54 3.24
N ARG A 23 -22.10 -18.54 2.71
CA ARG A 23 -22.33 -19.81 3.41
C ARG A 23 -21.02 -20.48 3.81
N VAL A 24 -20.04 -20.53 2.90
CA VAL A 24 -18.74 -21.14 3.17
C VAL A 24 -17.98 -20.39 4.26
N VAL A 25 -18.02 -19.05 4.24
CA VAL A 25 -17.40 -18.22 5.29
C VAL A 25 -18.03 -18.49 6.66
N GLU A 26 -19.36 -18.59 6.74
CA GLU A 26 -20.05 -18.90 8.00
C GLU A 26 -19.75 -20.32 8.49
N LEU A 27 -19.64 -21.31 7.60
CA LEU A 27 -19.19 -22.65 7.97
C LEU A 27 -17.79 -22.62 8.61
N GLN A 28 -16.84 -21.88 8.02
CA GLN A 28 -15.49 -21.74 8.59
C GLN A 28 -15.50 -21.07 9.97
N LYS A 29 -16.34 -20.06 10.19
CA LYS A 29 -16.52 -19.45 11.52
C LYS A 29 -17.08 -20.44 12.54
N LEU A 30 -18.01 -21.30 12.13
CA LEU A 30 -18.52 -22.39 12.99
C LEU A 30 -17.41 -23.38 13.34
N ALA A 31 -16.55 -23.75 12.38
CA ALA A 31 -15.40 -24.63 12.64
C ALA A 31 -14.42 -24.06 13.66
N LEU A 32 -14.20 -22.74 13.70
CA LEU A 32 -13.36 -22.11 14.74
C LEU A 32 -13.99 -22.16 16.13
N THR A 33 -15.31 -22.08 16.20
CA THR A 33 -16.03 -21.88 17.47
C THR A 33 -16.44 -23.22 18.09
N PHE A 34 -16.80 -24.20 17.26
CA PHE A 34 -17.39 -25.48 17.68
C PHE A 34 -16.59 -26.67 17.11
N SER A 35 -15.26 -26.56 17.04
CA SER A 35 -14.38 -27.57 16.45
C SER A 35 -14.56 -28.95 17.08
N ASN A 36 -14.67 -29.02 18.42
CA ASN A 36 -14.81 -30.27 19.15
C ASN A 36 -16.17 -30.95 18.91
N GLU A 37 -17.25 -30.18 18.86
CA GLU A 37 -18.60 -30.68 18.58
C GLU A 37 -18.69 -31.18 17.13
N LEU A 38 -18.14 -30.41 16.19
CA LEU A 38 -18.09 -30.80 14.78
C LEU A 38 -17.20 -32.02 14.54
N LEU A 39 -16.14 -32.20 15.33
CA LEU A 39 -15.28 -33.38 15.26
C LEU A 39 -16.07 -34.68 15.58
N GLN A 40 -16.99 -34.64 16.54
CA GLN A 40 -17.80 -35.82 16.92
C GLN A 40 -18.62 -36.38 15.76
N VAL A 41 -19.08 -35.49 14.87
CA VAL A 41 -19.90 -35.83 13.69
C VAL A 41 -19.10 -35.74 12.38
N TYR A 42 -17.77 -35.63 12.44
CA TYR A 42 -16.92 -35.38 11.27
C TYR A 42 -17.11 -36.43 10.16
N HIS A 43 -17.26 -37.71 10.55
CA HIS A 43 -17.47 -38.82 9.61
C HIS A 43 -18.78 -38.71 8.80
N GLU A 44 -19.79 -38.00 9.32
CA GLU A 44 -21.02 -37.69 8.58
C GLU A 44 -20.89 -36.40 7.75
N LEU A 45 -20.13 -35.43 8.26
CA LEU A 45 -19.94 -34.13 7.62
C LEU A 45 -19.06 -34.25 6.37
N GLU A 46 -17.93 -34.93 6.46
CA GLU A 46 -16.95 -35.07 5.38
C GLU A 46 -17.56 -35.52 4.04
N PRO A 47 -18.33 -36.62 3.95
CA PRO A 47 -18.93 -37.04 2.68
C PRO A 47 -19.96 -36.03 2.15
N ARG A 48 -20.73 -35.36 3.03
CA ARG A 48 -21.72 -34.34 2.62
C ARG A 48 -21.03 -33.10 2.07
N ILE A 49 -19.95 -32.66 2.70
CA ILE A 49 -19.12 -31.57 2.20
C ILE A 49 -18.43 -31.97 0.90
N GLY A 50 -18.00 -33.22 0.75
CA GLY A 50 -17.49 -33.77 -0.51
C GLY A 50 -18.49 -33.65 -1.66
N VAL A 51 -19.76 -33.98 -1.43
CA VAL A 51 -20.84 -33.78 -2.42
C VAL A 51 -21.03 -32.31 -2.77
N LEU A 52 -20.96 -31.39 -1.81
CA LEU A 52 -21.06 -29.95 -2.07
C LEU A 52 -19.86 -29.42 -2.86
N ALA A 53 -18.65 -29.83 -2.52
CA ALA A 53 -17.45 -29.47 -3.25
C ALA A 53 -17.51 -29.97 -4.70
N GLN A 54 -17.98 -31.21 -4.92
CA GLN A 54 -18.16 -31.76 -6.26
C GLN A 54 -19.24 -31.01 -7.05
N LYS A 55 -20.36 -30.64 -6.40
CA LYS A 55 -21.43 -29.84 -7.04
C LYS A 55 -20.91 -28.49 -7.53
N HIS A 56 -19.96 -27.90 -6.82
CA HIS A 56 -19.37 -26.61 -7.13
C HIS A 56 -17.96 -26.75 -7.73
N SER A 57 -17.65 -27.87 -8.42
CA SER A 57 -16.29 -28.16 -8.92
C SER A 57 -15.72 -27.09 -9.86
N GLU A 58 -16.59 -26.34 -10.54
CA GLU A 58 -16.21 -25.23 -11.43
C GLU A 58 -15.87 -23.93 -10.67
N ASP A 59 -16.27 -23.80 -9.40
CA ASP A 59 -15.94 -22.67 -8.53
C ASP A 59 -14.86 -23.09 -7.53
N VAL A 60 -13.61 -22.93 -7.95
CA VAL A 60 -12.42 -23.26 -7.15
C VAL A 60 -12.40 -22.53 -5.80
N ARG A 61 -13.02 -21.34 -5.69
CA ARG A 61 -13.13 -20.62 -4.41
C ARG A 61 -14.01 -21.39 -3.42
N LEU A 62 -15.16 -21.88 -3.88
CA LEU A 62 -16.07 -22.65 -3.03
C LEU A 62 -15.45 -24.00 -2.65
N VAL A 63 -14.84 -24.70 -3.61
CA VAL A 63 -14.18 -26.00 -3.37
C VAL A 63 -13.15 -25.89 -2.25
N TRP A 64 -12.22 -24.94 -2.34
CA TRP A 64 -11.19 -24.77 -1.31
C TRP A 64 -11.72 -24.22 0.00
N GLY A 65 -12.79 -23.42 -0.05
CA GLY A 65 -13.44 -22.97 1.18
C GLY A 65 -14.14 -24.11 1.95
N TYR A 66 -14.72 -25.08 1.26
CA TYR A 66 -15.25 -26.32 1.88
C TYR A 66 -14.14 -27.20 2.45
N LYS A 67 -13.03 -27.35 1.72
CA LYS A 67 -11.85 -28.07 2.24
C LYS A 67 -11.26 -27.40 3.47
N ALA A 68 -11.16 -26.07 3.45
CA ALA A 68 -10.74 -25.26 4.58
C ALA A 68 -11.66 -25.45 5.80
N PHE A 69 -12.98 -25.51 5.60
CA PHE A 69 -13.92 -25.80 6.69
C PHE A 69 -13.61 -27.13 7.40
N LEU A 70 -13.44 -28.22 6.63
CA LEU A 70 -13.08 -29.53 7.20
C LEU A 70 -11.71 -29.49 7.90
N PHE A 71 -10.73 -28.82 7.27
CA PHE A 71 -9.39 -28.68 7.82
C PHE A 71 -9.40 -27.95 9.17
N MET A 72 -10.18 -26.87 9.28
CA MET A 72 -10.27 -26.07 10.50
C MET A 72 -10.86 -26.87 11.66
N ILE A 73 -11.82 -27.77 11.41
CA ILE A 73 -12.36 -28.66 12.45
C ILE A 73 -11.23 -29.52 13.04
N ILE A 74 -10.46 -30.21 12.20
CA ILE A 74 -9.36 -31.09 12.64
C ILE A 74 -8.25 -30.28 13.31
N HIS A 75 -7.88 -29.14 12.75
CA HIS A 75 -6.81 -28.29 13.25
C HIS A 75 -7.11 -27.68 14.62
N ARG A 76 -8.38 -27.32 14.87
CA ARG A 76 -8.81 -26.61 16.08
C ARG A 76 -9.43 -27.49 17.14
N ALA A 77 -9.58 -28.79 16.88
CA ALA A 77 -10.11 -29.72 17.87
C ALA A 77 -8.99 -30.21 18.80
N ASN A 78 -9.36 -30.35 20.08
CA ASN A 78 -8.43 -30.75 21.15
C ASN A 78 -8.64 -32.22 21.55
N ASN A 79 -9.73 -32.82 21.08
CA ASN A 79 -10.10 -34.21 21.37
C ASN A 79 -9.60 -35.19 20.29
N ILE A 80 -8.44 -34.92 19.71
CA ILE A 80 -7.77 -35.77 18.72
C ILE A 80 -6.30 -35.93 19.13
N ALA A 81 -5.75 -37.14 19.00
CA ALA A 81 -4.36 -37.37 19.36
C ALA A 81 -3.42 -36.53 18.46
N PRO A 82 -2.37 -35.88 19.00
CA PRO A 82 -1.54 -34.94 18.23
C PRO A 82 -0.94 -35.53 16.94
N ASN A 83 -0.43 -36.76 17.00
CA ASN A 83 0.13 -37.45 15.84
C ASN A 83 -0.93 -37.78 14.78
N GLU A 84 -2.12 -38.18 15.21
CA GLU A 84 -3.24 -38.45 14.30
C GLU A 84 -3.73 -37.16 13.64
N ARG A 85 -3.86 -36.08 14.42
CA ARG A 85 -4.19 -34.74 13.92
C ARG A 85 -3.21 -34.30 12.85
N LEU A 86 -1.90 -34.35 13.15
CA LEU A 86 -0.86 -33.96 12.22
C LEU A 86 -0.92 -34.78 10.92
N ALA A 87 -1.02 -36.11 11.01
CA ALA A 87 -1.09 -36.99 9.84
C ALA A 87 -2.31 -36.70 8.96
N ARG A 88 -3.48 -36.46 9.55
CA ARG A 88 -4.69 -36.08 8.80
C ARG A 88 -4.51 -34.73 8.11
N LEU A 89 -4.01 -33.72 8.82
CA LEU A 89 -3.79 -32.38 8.27
C LEU A 89 -2.75 -32.39 7.13
N GLN A 90 -1.68 -33.17 7.27
CA GLN A 90 -0.71 -33.40 6.19
C GLN A 90 -1.37 -34.02 4.96
N GLY A 91 -2.21 -35.05 5.14
CA GLY A 91 -2.98 -35.65 4.04
C GLY A 91 -3.90 -34.64 3.34
N MET A 92 -4.54 -33.74 4.09
CA MET A 92 -5.39 -32.69 3.52
C MET A 92 -4.59 -31.62 2.75
N LEU A 93 -3.34 -31.36 3.15
CA LEU A 93 -2.44 -30.43 2.47
C LEU A 93 -1.63 -31.06 1.32
N ALA A 94 -1.66 -32.38 1.14
CA ALA A 94 -0.91 -33.06 0.09
C ALA A 94 -1.07 -32.44 -1.31
N PRO A 95 -2.29 -32.03 -1.77
CA PRO A 95 -2.42 -31.39 -3.07
C PRO A 95 -1.70 -30.03 -3.18
N VAL A 96 -1.57 -29.30 -2.06
CA VAL A 96 -0.82 -28.03 -2.02
C VAL A 96 0.67 -28.33 -2.15
N TYR A 97 1.17 -29.33 -1.43
CA TYR A 97 2.57 -29.78 -1.53
C TYR A 97 2.94 -30.19 -2.95
N GLU A 98 2.13 -31.07 -3.54
CA GLU A 98 2.33 -31.59 -4.89
C GLU A 98 2.36 -30.45 -5.92
N ALA A 99 1.45 -29.49 -5.82
CA ALA A 99 1.37 -28.39 -6.79
C ALA A 99 2.58 -27.44 -6.74
N TRP A 100 3.15 -27.18 -5.57
CA TRP A 100 4.36 -26.34 -5.45
C TRP A 100 5.65 -27.07 -5.80
N GLN A 101 5.67 -28.40 -5.67
CA GLN A 101 6.82 -29.24 -6.03
C GLN A 101 6.78 -29.68 -7.51
N ASP A 102 5.71 -29.37 -8.25
CA ASP A 102 5.62 -29.67 -9.67
C ASP A 102 6.71 -28.92 -10.46
N GLN A 103 7.52 -29.68 -11.20
CA GLN A 103 8.54 -29.13 -12.10
C GLN A 103 7.93 -28.31 -13.24
N SER A 104 6.69 -28.57 -13.63
CA SER A 104 5.98 -27.78 -14.65
C SER A 104 5.82 -26.32 -14.19
N LEU A 105 5.46 -26.11 -12.92
CA LEU A 105 5.34 -24.78 -12.32
C LEU A 105 6.69 -24.07 -12.33
N SER A 106 7.76 -24.75 -11.89
CA SER A 106 9.10 -24.17 -11.88
C SER A 106 9.59 -23.74 -13.26
N LYS A 107 9.26 -24.51 -14.32
CA LYS A 107 9.57 -24.17 -15.71
C LYS A 107 8.74 -22.99 -16.21
N SER A 108 7.45 -22.93 -15.84
CA SER A 108 6.53 -21.88 -16.27
C SER A 108 6.91 -20.48 -15.79
N VAL A 109 7.71 -20.36 -14.72
CA VAL A 109 8.07 -19.06 -14.14
C VAL A 109 9.51 -18.64 -14.45
N THR A 110 10.15 -19.29 -15.42
CA THR A 110 11.56 -19.02 -15.77
C THR A 110 11.77 -17.70 -16.49
N SER A 111 10.81 -17.29 -17.34
CA SER A 111 10.83 -16.02 -18.07
C SER A 111 9.41 -15.43 -18.13
N LEU A 112 9.31 -14.15 -18.50
CA LEU A 112 7.99 -13.51 -18.69
C LEU A 112 7.18 -14.22 -19.78
N GLU A 113 7.86 -14.68 -20.84
CA GLU A 113 7.22 -15.37 -21.97
C GLU A 113 6.66 -16.74 -21.57
N SER A 114 7.45 -17.58 -20.87
CA SER A 114 6.96 -18.87 -20.38
C SER A 114 5.84 -18.72 -19.34
N PHE A 115 5.87 -17.63 -18.57
CA PHE A 115 4.81 -17.31 -17.63
C PHE A 115 3.51 -16.89 -18.32
N CYS A 116 3.61 -16.06 -19.36
CA CYS A 116 2.47 -15.71 -20.20
C CYS A 116 1.90 -16.96 -20.90
N GLU A 117 2.73 -17.83 -21.45
CA GLU A 117 2.31 -19.10 -22.08
C GLU A 117 1.54 -19.99 -21.10
N ALA A 118 2.06 -20.16 -19.88
CA ALA A 118 1.40 -20.95 -18.86
C ALA A 118 0.02 -20.41 -18.45
N LEU A 119 -0.25 -19.13 -18.70
CA LEU A 119 -1.52 -18.45 -18.44
C LEU A 119 -2.41 -18.27 -19.70
N ALA A 120 -2.04 -18.85 -20.83
CA ALA A 120 -2.71 -18.66 -22.14
C ALA A 120 -2.66 -17.20 -22.67
N LEU A 121 -1.63 -16.45 -22.28
CA LEU A 121 -1.37 -15.04 -22.63
C LEU A 121 -0.24 -14.88 -23.67
N GLU A 122 0.26 -15.96 -24.26
CA GLU A 122 1.24 -15.96 -25.35
C GLU A 122 0.68 -15.32 -26.64
N ASN A 123 1.51 -14.67 -27.45
CA ASN A 123 1.08 -14.09 -28.73
C ASN A 123 -0.14 -13.13 -28.63
N LEU A 124 -0.32 -12.44 -27.50
CA LEU A 124 -1.45 -11.52 -27.30
C LEU A 124 -1.48 -10.38 -28.33
N ALA A 125 -0.32 -9.89 -28.75
CA ALA A 125 -0.22 -8.85 -29.77
C ALA A 125 -0.86 -9.28 -31.10
N GLU A 126 -0.54 -10.49 -31.56
CA GLU A 126 -1.12 -11.08 -32.78
C GLU A 126 -2.63 -11.27 -32.62
N PHE A 127 -3.06 -11.74 -31.46
CA PHE A 127 -4.48 -11.90 -31.15
C PHE A 127 -5.24 -10.57 -31.18
N PHE A 128 -4.69 -9.52 -30.57
CA PHE A 128 -5.25 -8.18 -30.60
C PHE A 128 -5.35 -7.62 -32.02
N GLN A 129 -4.34 -7.90 -32.86
CA GLN A 129 -4.34 -7.50 -34.25
C GLN A 129 -5.43 -8.23 -35.04
N GLN A 130 -5.51 -9.57 -34.93
CA GLN A 130 -6.47 -10.41 -35.63
C GLN A 130 -7.92 -10.08 -35.28
N HIS A 131 -8.21 -9.78 -34.01
CA HIS A 131 -9.54 -9.42 -33.54
C HIS A 131 -9.82 -7.91 -33.62
N GLY A 132 -8.92 -7.14 -34.24
CA GLY A 132 -9.16 -5.73 -34.57
C GLY A 132 -9.19 -4.76 -33.39
N PHE A 133 -8.56 -5.07 -32.25
CA PHE A 133 -8.58 -4.21 -31.06
C PHE A 133 -8.09 -2.78 -31.35
N HIS A 134 -7.10 -2.64 -32.23
CA HIS A 134 -6.55 -1.35 -32.69
C HIS A 134 -7.52 -0.52 -33.55
N ARG A 135 -8.55 -1.15 -34.12
CA ARG A 135 -9.54 -0.51 -35.02
C ARG A 135 -10.84 -0.15 -34.33
N VAL A 136 -11.08 -0.69 -33.13
CA VAL A 136 -12.33 -0.53 -32.40
C VAL A 136 -12.17 0.54 -31.32
N ALA A 137 -12.92 1.63 -31.46
CA ALA A 137 -12.95 2.70 -30.47
C ALA A 137 -13.60 2.23 -29.16
N ASP A 138 -14.80 1.66 -29.20
CA ASP A 138 -15.49 1.13 -28.00
C ASP A 138 -15.43 -0.40 -27.94
N TRP A 139 -14.54 -0.92 -27.11
CA TRP A 139 -14.37 -2.37 -26.88
C TRP A 139 -15.57 -3.02 -26.20
N SER A 140 -16.42 -2.25 -25.51
CA SER A 140 -17.60 -2.80 -24.83
C SER A 140 -18.76 -3.07 -25.79
N ALA A 141 -18.82 -2.35 -26.91
CA ALA A 141 -19.83 -2.52 -27.96
C ALA A 141 -19.56 -3.73 -28.87
N GLN A 142 -18.32 -4.21 -28.95
CA GLN A 142 -17.93 -5.28 -29.86
C GLN A 142 -17.84 -6.65 -29.15
N GLN A 143 -18.65 -7.62 -29.59
CA GLN A 143 -18.64 -8.98 -29.03
C GLN A 143 -17.42 -9.79 -29.50
N LEU A 144 -16.93 -10.68 -28.63
CA LEU A 144 -15.95 -11.70 -28.99
C LEU A 144 -16.62 -12.79 -29.83
N ASP A 145 -15.90 -13.26 -30.83
CA ASP A 145 -16.25 -14.47 -31.56
C ASP A 145 -15.97 -15.73 -30.71
N ALA A 146 -16.29 -16.90 -31.27
CA ALA A 146 -16.12 -18.18 -30.59
C ALA A 146 -14.66 -18.46 -30.20
N SER A 147 -13.69 -18.09 -31.06
CA SER A 147 -12.26 -18.22 -30.74
C SER A 147 -11.81 -17.33 -29.60
N GLY A 148 -12.28 -16.08 -29.56
CA GLY A 148 -11.99 -15.14 -28.49
C GLY A 148 -12.59 -15.58 -27.15
N GLN A 149 -13.81 -16.11 -27.16
CA GLN A 149 -14.44 -16.68 -25.97
C GLN A 149 -13.72 -17.95 -25.48
N ALA A 150 -13.31 -18.84 -26.38
CA ALA A 150 -12.54 -20.03 -26.04
C ALA A 150 -11.20 -19.65 -25.40
N ARG A 151 -10.50 -18.64 -25.96
CA ARG A 151 -9.26 -18.13 -25.39
C ARG A 151 -9.48 -17.49 -24.01
N GLN A 152 -10.55 -16.71 -23.86
CA GLN A 152 -10.92 -16.10 -22.58
C GLN A 152 -11.18 -17.17 -21.50
N ALA A 153 -11.83 -18.29 -21.86
CA ALA A 153 -12.05 -19.42 -20.96
C ALA A 153 -10.74 -20.12 -20.59
N ALA A 154 -9.86 -20.36 -21.56
CA ALA A 154 -8.55 -20.96 -21.33
C ALA A 154 -7.70 -20.13 -20.35
N ILE A 155 -7.68 -18.80 -20.48
CA ILE A 155 -6.97 -17.92 -19.54
C ILE A 155 -7.50 -18.08 -18.11
N LYS A 156 -8.83 -18.14 -17.94
CA LYS A 156 -9.45 -18.31 -16.62
C LYS A 156 -9.10 -19.67 -16.01
N GLU A 157 -9.22 -20.74 -16.79
CA GLU A 157 -8.89 -22.10 -16.36
C GLU A 157 -7.42 -22.22 -15.93
N ARG A 158 -6.49 -21.69 -16.75
CA ARG A 158 -5.06 -21.69 -16.45
C ARG A 158 -4.74 -20.86 -15.20
N ASN A 159 -5.34 -19.67 -15.06
CA ASN A 159 -5.20 -18.84 -13.86
C ASN A 159 -5.80 -19.50 -12.61
N ASP A 160 -6.80 -20.36 -12.74
CA ASP A 160 -7.38 -21.11 -11.61
C ASP A 160 -6.57 -22.36 -11.25
N SER A 161 -5.74 -22.86 -12.18
CA SER A 161 -4.88 -24.03 -12.00
C SER A 161 -3.59 -23.76 -11.21
N ILE A 162 -3.09 -22.51 -11.22
CA ILE A 162 -1.90 -22.14 -10.45
C ILE A 162 -2.19 -22.25 -8.93
N PRO A 163 -1.21 -22.68 -8.10
CA PRO A 163 -1.48 -23.07 -6.71
C PRO A 163 -1.75 -21.90 -5.75
N LEU A 164 -1.99 -20.68 -6.24
CA LEU A 164 -2.14 -19.51 -5.37
C LEU A 164 -3.41 -19.57 -4.52
N ARG A 165 -4.57 -19.84 -5.13
CA ARG A 165 -5.87 -19.80 -4.43
C ARG A 165 -5.98 -20.88 -3.36
N MET A 166 -5.57 -22.11 -3.68
CA MET A 166 -5.58 -23.20 -2.71
C MET A 166 -4.66 -22.91 -1.54
N THR A 167 -3.46 -22.39 -1.81
CA THR A 167 -2.46 -22.07 -0.80
C THR A 167 -2.95 -20.95 0.11
N LYS A 168 -3.48 -19.86 -0.45
CA LYS A 168 -4.11 -18.80 0.35
C LYS A 168 -5.22 -19.35 1.25
N SER A 169 -6.12 -20.16 0.70
CA SER A 169 -7.27 -20.69 1.45
C SER A 169 -6.82 -21.55 2.63
N MET A 170 -5.85 -22.43 2.41
CA MET A 170 -5.33 -23.32 3.46
C MET A 170 -4.46 -22.58 4.47
N LEU A 171 -3.66 -21.59 4.05
CA LEU A 171 -2.92 -20.71 4.96
C LEU A 171 -3.85 -19.87 5.82
N ALA A 172 -4.92 -19.31 5.24
CA ALA A 172 -5.92 -18.55 5.98
C ALA A 172 -6.60 -19.45 7.02
N ALA A 173 -7.07 -20.63 6.62
CA ALA A 173 -7.66 -21.63 7.51
C ALA A 173 -6.72 -22.03 8.67
N THR A 174 -5.42 -22.18 8.38
CA THR A 174 -4.40 -22.52 9.38
C THR A 174 -4.22 -21.37 10.37
N THR A 175 -4.07 -20.14 9.88
CA THR A 175 -3.58 -18.99 10.66
C THR A 175 -4.69 -18.09 11.25
N GLU A 176 -5.96 -18.39 10.98
CA GLU A 176 -7.10 -17.61 11.45
C GLU A 176 -7.23 -17.64 12.98
N LYS A 177 -7.15 -16.48 13.67
CA LYS A 177 -7.14 -16.41 15.15
C LYS A 177 -6.14 -17.37 15.82
N LEU A 178 -5.00 -17.59 15.19
CA LEU A 178 -3.92 -18.41 15.74
C LEU A 178 -3.19 -17.62 16.84
N LYS A 179 -3.00 -18.24 18.00
CA LYS A 179 -2.28 -17.63 19.13
C LYS A 179 -0.83 -18.13 19.13
N PRO A 180 0.18 -17.26 19.31
CA PRO A 180 1.55 -17.71 19.53
C PRO A 180 1.64 -18.69 20.70
N ASP A 181 2.60 -19.62 20.64
CA ASP A 181 2.90 -20.62 21.67
C ASP A 181 1.76 -21.63 21.99
N SER A 182 0.72 -21.71 21.15
CA SER A 182 -0.36 -22.71 21.29
C SER A 182 -0.03 -24.03 20.60
N GLU A 183 -0.68 -25.13 20.98
CA GLU A 183 -0.47 -26.45 20.34
C GLU A 183 -0.89 -26.42 18.85
N GLU A 184 -1.92 -25.65 18.53
CA GLU A 184 -2.36 -25.41 17.16
C GLU A 184 -1.30 -24.62 16.38
N PHE A 185 -0.61 -23.67 17.02
CA PHE A 185 0.49 -22.93 16.42
C PHE A 185 1.68 -23.83 16.11
N GLU A 186 2.08 -24.69 17.05
CA GLU A 186 3.15 -25.67 16.83
C GLU A 186 2.79 -26.65 15.69
N THR A 187 1.54 -27.12 15.66
CA THR A 187 1.02 -27.97 14.57
C THR A 187 1.08 -27.22 13.23
N ALA A 188 0.66 -25.95 13.20
CA ALA A 188 0.71 -25.10 12.03
C ALA A 188 2.16 -24.89 11.54
N CYS A 189 3.10 -24.59 12.43
CA CYS A 189 4.51 -24.48 12.11
C CYS A 189 5.07 -25.77 11.52
N ALA A 190 4.77 -26.94 12.13
CA ALA A 190 5.19 -28.24 11.61
C ALA A 190 4.63 -28.55 10.21
N LEU A 191 3.41 -28.10 9.93
CA LEU A 191 2.78 -28.27 8.61
C LEU A 191 3.39 -27.36 7.53
N TRP A 192 3.75 -26.12 7.85
CA TRP A 192 4.13 -25.16 6.82
C TRP A 192 5.65 -24.94 6.69
N ALA A 193 6.43 -25.17 7.75
CA ALA A 193 7.88 -24.96 7.73
C ALA A 193 8.61 -25.67 6.57
N PRO A 194 8.31 -26.95 6.22
CA PRO A 194 8.95 -27.61 5.08
C PRO A 194 8.56 -27.02 3.72
N LEU A 195 7.39 -26.37 3.64
CA LEU A 195 6.81 -25.90 2.40
C LEU A 195 7.15 -24.42 2.10
N ILE A 196 7.40 -23.60 3.13
CA ILE A 196 7.83 -22.20 2.99
C ILE A 196 9.00 -22.02 2.01
N PRO A 197 10.15 -22.72 2.16
CA PRO A 197 11.27 -22.56 1.22
C PRO A 197 10.95 -23.05 -0.20
N VAL A 198 9.98 -23.96 -0.35
CA VAL A 198 9.52 -24.44 -1.68
C VAL A 198 8.59 -23.42 -2.35
N ILE A 199 7.73 -22.75 -1.59
CA ILE A 199 6.77 -21.76 -2.09
C ILE A 199 7.47 -20.49 -2.56
N LEU A 200 8.43 -19.98 -1.76
CA LEU A 200 8.96 -18.63 -1.96
C LEU A 200 9.58 -18.41 -3.34
N PRO A 201 10.50 -19.25 -3.83
CA PRO A 201 11.19 -19.00 -5.10
C PRO A 201 10.24 -18.89 -6.31
N PRO A 202 9.33 -19.86 -6.58
CA PRO A 202 8.38 -19.73 -7.68
C PRO A 202 7.37 -18.60 -7.45
N LEU A 203 6.93 -18.36 -6.21
CA LEU A 203 6.00 -17.26 -5.91
C LEU A 203 6.61 -15.89 -6.24
N MET A 204 7.85 -15.63 -5.83
CA MET A 204 8.55 -14.38 -6.13
C MET A 204 8.72 -14.18 -7.65
N LYS A 205 9.00 -15.25 -8.40
CA LYS A 205 9.05 -15.18 -9.87
C LYS A 205 7.69 -14.84 -10.49
N MET A 206 6.60 -15.46 -10.02
CA MET A 206 5.23 -15.12 -10.47
C MET A 206 4.89 -13.66 -10.19
N LEU A 207 5.20 -13.16 -8.98
CA LEU A 207 4.98 -11.76 -8.61
C LEU A 207 5.76 -10.81 -9.53
N ARG A 208 7.05 -11.11 -9.76
CA ARG A 208 7.91 -10.33 -10.64
C ARG A 208 7.37 -10.29 -12.07
N HIS A 209 6.99 -11.43 -12.65
CA HIS A 209 6.45 -11.49 -14.00
C HIS A 209 5.10 -10.77 -14.12
N ALA A 210 4.24 -10.90 -13.11
CA ALA A 210 2.95 -10.20 -13.10
C ALA A 210 3.10 -8.66 -13.00
N GLN A 211 4.16 -8.16 -12.36
CA GLN A 211 4.52 -6.74 -12.38
C GLN A 211 5.17 -6.34 -13.71
N ALA A 212 6.17 -7.09 -14.17
CA ALA A 212 6.88 -6.85 -15.42
C ALA A 212 5.95 -6.82 -16.64
N TYR A 213 4.82 -7.55 -16.60
CA TYR A 213 3.79 -7.48 -17.63
C TYR A 213 3.24 -6.05 -17.86
N HIS A 214 3.25 -5.20 -16.83
CA HIS A 214 2.80 -3.80 -16.92
C HIS A 214 3.92 -2.85 -17.39
N ASN A 215 5.15 -3.33 -17.49
CA ASN A 215 6.28 -2.52 -17.93
C ASN A 215 6.30 -2.43 -19.47
N MET A 216 5.99 -1.25 -19.99
CA MET A 216 5.93 -1.01 -21.44
C MET A 216 7.26 -1.23 -22.17
N SER A 217 8.40 -1.26 -21.48
CA SER A 217 9.68 -1.62 -22.12
C SER A 217 9.70 -3.06 -22.63
N ASN A 218 8.91 -3.96 -22.03
CA ASN A 218 8.80 -5.37 -22.46
C ASN A 218 7.96 -5.57 -23.73
N TRP A 219 7.37 -4.48 -24.23
CA TRP A 219 6.51 -4.46 -25.40
C TRP A 219 7.06 -3.56 -26.52
N ASN A 220 8.29 -3.05 -26.39
CA ASN A 220 8.90 -2.09 -27.32
C ASN A 220 9.14 -2.66 -28.74
N GLN A 221 9.17 -3.98 -28.87
CA GLN A 221 9.31 -4.70 -30.12
C GLN A 221 8.03 -4.66 -30.97
N LEU A 222 6.89 -4.31 -30.38
CA LEU A 222 5.61 -4.21 -31.07
C LEU A 222 5.48 -2.86 -31.80
N PRO A 223 4.73 -2.79 -32.92
CA PRO A 223 4.34 -1.51 -33.51
C PRO A 223 3.58 -0.61 -32.53
N ASP A 224 3.71 0.72 -32.66
CA ASP A 224 3.13 1.71 -31.74
C ASP A 224 1.62 1.51 -31.53
N GLU A 225 0.88 1.19 -32.59
CA GLU A 225 -0.57 0.91 -32.53
C GLU A 225 -0.89 -0.25 -31.57
N LEU A 226 -0.09 -1.32 -31.59
CA LEU A 226 -0.29 -2.48 -30.71
C LEU A 226 0.22 -2.20 -29.29
N GLN A 227 1.28 -1.38 -29.13
CA GLN A 227 1.70 -0.93 -27.80
C GLN A 227 0.58 -0.11 -27.12
N GLN A 228 -0.13 0.73 -27.87
CA GLN A 228 -1.29 1.47 -27.36
C GLN A 228 -2.43 0.54 -26.95
N VAL A 229 -2.70 -0.52 -27.72
CA VAL A 229 -3.69 -1.55 -27.36
C VAL A 229 -3.30 -2.27 -26.08
N VAL A 230 -2.03 -2.68 -25.93
CA VAL A 230 -1.53 -3.30 -24.70
C VAL A 230 -1.71 -2.36 -23.51
N LYS A 231 -1.26 -1.10 -23.66
CA LYS A 231 -1.43 -0.07 -22.61
C LYS A 231 -2.90 0.10 -22.22
N ARG A 232 -3.80 0.19 -23.19
CA ARG A 232 -5.25 0.31 -22.95
C ARG A 232 -5.83 -0.93 -22.26
N SER A 233 -5.37 -2.13 -22.60
CA SER A 233 -5.84 -3.37 -21.95
C SER A 233 -5.50 -3.42 -20.46
N LEU A 234 -4.41 -2.77 -20.05
CA LEU A 234 -3.94 -2.67 -18.67
C LEU A 234 -4.63 -1.56 -17.87
N GLN A 235 -5.31 -0.63 -18.54
CA GLN A 235 -5.99 0.47 -17.85
C GLN A 235 -7.18 -0.03 -17.05
N ASP A 236 -7.28 0.48 -15.83
CA ASP A 236 -8.38 0.17 -14.96
C ASP A 236 -9.57 1.08 -15.15
N ARG A 237 -10.76 0.50 -14.97
CA ARG A 237 -12.02 1.22 -14.93
C ARG A 237 -12.59 1.06 -13.54
N PHE A 238 -12.78 2.16 -12.84
CA PHE A 238 -13.40 2.19 -11.52
C PHE A 238 -14.40 3.32 -11.42
N TRP A 239 -15.45 3.05 -10.64
CA TRP A 239 -16.46 4.04 -10.29
C TRP A 239 -16.04 4.75 -9.01
N GLN A 240 -16.27 6.06 -8.94
CA GLN A 240 -15.98 6.85 -7.75
C GLN A 240 -17.12 7.83 -7.46
N SER A 241 -17.65 7.76 -6.24
CA SER A 241 -18.71 8.66 -5.77
C SER A 241 -18.28 10.12 -5.91
N GLY A 242 -19.16 10.94 -6.48
CA GLY A 242 -18.92 12.38 -6.67
C GLY A 242 -17.96 12.74 -7.81
N ILE A 243 -17.41 11.77 -8.55
CA ILE A 243 -16.59 12.02 -9.75
C ILE A 243 -17.18 11.34 -10.99
N SER A 244 -17.65 10.10 -10.85
CA SER A 244 -18.30 9.40 -11.95
C SER A 244 -19.67 10.01 -12.25
N SER A 245 -19.94 10.28 -13.53
CA SER A 245 -21.20 10.85 -14.02
C SER A 245 -22.37 9.85 -14.01
N GLU A 246 -22.08 8.55 -14.15
CA GLU A 246 -23.08 7.47 -14.07
C GLU A 246 -23.30 6.95 -12.64
N SER A 247 -24.45 6.30 -12.41
CA SER A 247 -24.73 5.66 -11.12
C SER A 247 -23.86 4.42 -10.90
N LYS A 248 -23.60 4.08 -9.63
CA LYS A 248 -22.86 2.86 -9.24
C LYS A 248 -23.50 1.61 -9.84
N GLU A 249 -24.83 1.53 -9.80
CA GLU A 249 -25.58 0.40 -10.35
C GLU A 249 -25.42 0.27 -11.86
N ASP A 250 -25.50 1.39 -12.60
CA ASP A 250 -25.41 1.38 -14.06
C ASP A 250 -23.99 1.04 -14.52
N PHE A 251 -22.97 1.51 -13.80
CA PHE A 251 -21.58 1.10 -14.01
C PHE A 251 -21.41 -0.41 -13.88
N TYR A 252 -21.93 -1.02 -12.80
CA TYR A 252 -21.84 -2.47 -12.60
C TYR A 252 -22.66 -3.27 -13.63
N LYS A 253 -23.85 -2.79 -14.01
CA LYS A 253 -24.64 -3.39 -15.09
C LYS A 253 -23.84 -3.41 -16.39
N ARG A 254 -23.19 -2.30 -16.75
CA ARG A 254 -22.35 -2.17 -17.95
C ARG A 254 -21.18 -3.14 -17.95
N ILE A 255 -20.45 -3.25 -16.84
CA ILE A 255 -19.36 -4.23 -16.68
C ILE A 255 -19.89 -5.67 -16.80
N SER A 256 -21.02 -5.96 -16.15
CA SER A 256 -21.60 -7.31 -16.19
C SER A 256 -22.04 -7.70 -17.61
N GLY A 257 -22.55 -6.73 -18.38
CA GLY A 257 -23.00 -6.92 -19.77
C GLY A 257 -21.86 -7.04 -20.77
N SER A 258 -20.66 -6.53 -20.46
CA SER A 258 -19.50 -6.56 -21.36
C SER A 258 -18.64 -7.82 -21.21
N LYS A 259 -19.04 -8.83 -20.40
CA LYS A 259 -18.24 -10.04 -20.12
C LYS A 259 -17.78 -10.79 -21.37
N THR A 260 -18.59 -10.82 -22.42
CA THR A 260 -18.32 -11.51 -23.70
C THR A 260 -17.82 -10.57 -24.80
N SER A 261 -17.50 -9.31 -24.48
CA SER A 261 -16.99 -8.31 -25.42
C SER A 261 -15.46 -8.26 -25.47
N LEU A 262 -14.89 -7.49 -26.40
CA LEU A 262 -13.44 -7.21 -26.42
C LEU A 262 -12.97 -6.61 -25.09
N GLU A 263 -13.79 -5.76 -24.46
CA GLU A 263 -13.53 -5.20 -23.12
C GLU A 263 -13.54 -6.32 -22.06
N GLY A 264 -14.46 -7.28 -22.19
CA GLY A 264 -14.50 -8.47 -21.34
C GLY A 264 -13.23 -9.32 -21.45
N PHE A 265 -12.66 -9.45 -22.64
CA PHE A 265 -11.36 -10.11 -22.84
C PHE A 265 -10.23 -9.33 -22.17
N ALA A 266 -10.12 -8.02 -22.44
CA ALA A 266 -9.11 -7.16 -21.82
C ALA A 266 -9.19 -7.19 -20.28
N SER A 267 -10.41 -7.18 -19.73
CA SER A 267 -10.65 -7.31 -18.29
C SER A 267 -10.16 -8.65 -17.73
N VAL A 268 -10.25 -9.76 -18.48
CA VAL A 268 -9.73 -11.06 -18.05
C VAL A 268 -8.21 -11.06 -18.05
N VAL A 269 -7.57 -10.55 -19.10
CA VAL A 269 -6.10 -10.41 -19.18
C VAL A 269 -5.56 -9.58 -18.00
N ARG A 270 -6.12 -8.38 -17.78
CA ARG A 270 -5.76 -7.51 -16.66
C ARG A 270 -6.05 -8.16 -15.30
N GLY A 271 -7.21 -8.81 -15.18
CA GLY A 271 -7.66 -9.50 -13.98
C GLY A 271 -6.75 -10.67 -13.58
N THR A 272 -6.23 -11.43 -14.54
CA THR A 272 -5.28 -12.53 -14.30
C THR A 272 -4.00 -12.04 -13.63
N MET A 273 -3.37 -10.99 -14.17
CA MET A 273 -2.14 -10.44 -13.59
C MET A 273 -2.37 -9.81 -12.21
N ARG A 274 -3.52 -9.15 -12.02
CA ARG A 274 -3.93 -8.66 -10.70
C ARG A 274 -4.12 -9.79 -9.72
N ASN A 275 -4.83 -10.85 -10.10
CA ASN A 275 -5.08 -12.00 -9.26
C ASN A 275 -3.77 -12.65 -8.80
N VAL A 276 -2.79 -12.83 -9.69
CA VAL A 276 -1.47 -13.35 -9.31
C VAL A 276 -0.82 -12.48 -8.22
N ARG A 277 -0.81 -11.14 -8.41
CA ARG A 277 -0.25 -10.21 -7.43
C ARG A 277 -0.99 -10.25 -6.10
N GLU A 278 -2.31 -10.08 -6.11
CA GLU A 278 -3.11 -10.02 -4.89
C GLU A 278 -3.04 -11.33 -4.11
N GLN A 279 -3.22 -12.48 -4.75
CA GLN A 279 -3.11 -13.78 -4.09
C GLN A 279 -1.70 -14.01 -3.55
N GLY A 280 -0.67 -13.63 -4.32
CA GLY A 280 0.71 -13.75 -3.88
C GLY A 280 1.03 -12.86 -2.67
N TYR A 281 0.56 -11.61 -2.66
CA TYR A 281 0.70 -10.73 -1.50
C TYR A 281 -0.01 -11.29 -0.26
N HIS A 282 -1.18 -11.91 -0.42
CA HIS A 282 -1.86 -12.57 0.69
C HIS A 282 -1.09 -13.77 1.21
N ILE A 283 -0.51 -14.59 0.33
CA ILE A 283 0.30 -15.73 0.74
C ILE A 283 1.48 -15.22 1.57
N VAL A 284 2.24 -14.24 1.07
CA VAL A 284 3.37 -13.66 1.83
C VAL A 284 2.90 -13.10 3.17
N TYR A 285 1.80 -12.34 3.20
CA TYR A 285 1.23 -11.83 4.46
C TYR A 285 0.87 -12.95 5.44
N LEU A 286 0.19 -14.00 4.99
CA LEU A 286 -0.19 -15.12 5.85
C LEU A 286 1.06 -15.90 6.34
N LEU A 287 2.11 -15.99 5.52
CA LEU A 287 3.37 -16.60 5.92
C LEU A 287 4.08 -15.82 7.05
N THR A 288 3.88 -14.50 7.15
CA THR A 288 4.43 -13.72 8.27
C THR A 288 3.95 -14.18 9.65
N LYS A 289 2.85 -14.94 9.71
CA LYS A 289 2.28 -15.47 10.96
C LYS A 289 2.98 -16.72 11.50
N PHE A 290 4.00 -17.24 10.81
CA PHE A 290 4.83 -18.37 11.29
C PHE A 290 6.16 -17.92 11.89
N ASP A 291 6.30 -16.63 12.20
CA ASP A 291 7.44 -16.03 12.89
C ASP A 291 8.78 -16.54 12.34
N GLU A 292 9.54 -17.27 13.16
CA GLU A 292 10.88 -17.72 12.86
C GLU A 292 10.97 -18.64 11.64
N GLN A 293 9.94 -19.44 11.35
CA GLN A 293 9.94 -20.32 10.18
C GLN A 293 9.98 -19.52 8.88
N PHE A 294 9.28 -18.38 8.84
CA PHE A 294 9.25 -17.51 7.68
C PHE A 294 10.42 -16.51 7.67
N TYR A 295 10.62 -15.75 8.75
CA TYR A 295 11.68 -14.74 8.80
C TYR A 295 13.09 -15.34 8.86
N GLY A 296 13.25 -16.52 9.48
CA GLY A 296 14.49 -17.29 9.41
C GLY A 296 14.81 -17.71 7.98
N THR A 297 13.82 -18.22 7.24
CA THR A 297 13.98 -18.54 5.81
C THR A 297 14.33 -17.30 4.97
N LEU A 298 13.67 -16.16 5.22
CA LEU A 298 13.99 -14.90 4.55
C LEU A 298 15.42 -14.44 4.82
N ALA A 299 15.92 -14.65 6.04
CA ALA A 299 17.24 -14.19 6.46
C ALA A 299 18.38 -15.11 5.99
N GLU A 300 18.19 -16.43 6.08
CA GLU A 300 19.27 -17.42 5.91
C GLU A 300 19.28 -18.15 4.56
N GLY A 301 18.17 -18.13 3.81
CA GLY A 301 18.06 -18.80 2.50
C GLY A 301 18.00 -20.33 2.61
N GLU A 302 18.21 -21.01 1.48
CA GLU A 302 18.38 -22.48 1.46
C GLU A 302 19.81 -22.84 1.88
N GLY A 303 19.99 -23.64 2.93
CA GLY A 303 21.30 -24.26 3.23
C GLY A 303 22.06 -23.78 4.46
N GLY A 304 21.37 -23.30 5.51
CA GLY A 304 21.83 -23.26 6.90
C GLY A 304 23.35 -23.09 7.10
N GLY A 305 23.86 -21.87 6.88
CA GLY A 305 25.20 -21.48 7.35
C GLY A 305 26.29 -21.26 6.30
N ASN A 306 26.05 -21.42 4.99
CA ASN A 306 27.05 -21.11 3.96
C ASN A 306 26.59 -20.03 2.99
N LEU A 307 27.06 -18.78 3.16
CA LEU A 307 27.23 -17.69 2.15
C LEU A 307 26.15 -17.46 1.05
N GLN A 308 24.98 -18.07 1.12
CA GLN A 308 23.88 -17.84 0.19
C GLN A 308 23.03 -16.70 0.73
N ALA A 309 22.78 -15.69 -0.11
CA ALA A 309 21.92 -14.57 0.23
C ALA A 309 20.52 -15.10 0.57
N GLY A 310 19.98 -14.67 1.71
CA GLY A 310 18.62 -14.98 2.11
C GLY A 310 17.58 -14.49 1.08
N TRP A 311 16.32 -14.88 1.26
CA TRP A 311 15.24 -14.51 0.35
C TRP A 311 14.69 -13.08 0.55
N ALA A 312 15.18 -12.32 1.54
CA ALA A 312 14.72 -10.96 1.82
C ALA A 312 14.94 -9.98 0.64
N GLU A 313 16.14 -9.97 0.04
CA GLU A 313 16.42 -9.12 -1.12
C GLU A 313 15.63 -9.55 -2.37
N PRO A 314 15.62 -10.84 -2.77
CA PRO A 314 14.76 -11.31 -3.86
C PRO A 314 13.28 -10.97 -3.67
N LEU A 315 12.77 -11.04 -2.44
CA LEU A 315 11.41 -10.65 -2.12
C LEU A 315 11.20 -9.16 -2.36
N ALA A 316 12.11 -8.30 -1.86
CA ALA A 316 12.05 -6.87 -2.11
C ALA A 316 12.06 -6.55 -3.61
N GLN A 317 12.92 -7.21 -4.39
CA GLN A 317 12.96 -7.04 -5.84
C GLN A 317 11.63 -7.46 -6.50
N ALA A 318 11.06 -8.60 -6.12
CA ALA A 318 9.78 -9.08 -6.64
C ALA A 318 8.58 -8.19 -6.27
N LEU A 319 8.68 -7.40 -5.19
CA LEU A 319 7.64 -6.47 -4.76
C LEU A 319 7.79 -5.07 -5.37
N PHE A 320 9.01 -4.58 -5.56
CA PHE A 320 9.24 -3.15 -5.81
C PHE A 320 9.91 -2.80 -7.14
N GLN A 321 10.61 -3.74 -7.79
CA GLN A 321 11.43 -3.44 -8.98
C GLN A 321 10.61 -2.81 -10.12
N ASP A 322 9.46 -3.38 -10.44
CA ASP A 322 8.55 -2.92 -11.50
C ASP A 322 7.29 -2.23 -10.94
N ALA A 323 7.25 -1.92 -9.64
CA ALA A 323 6.09 -1.31 -9.00
C ALA A 323 5.70 0.04 -9.64
N LYS A 324 6.68 0.82 -10.10
CA LYS A 324 6.44 2.09 -10.82
C LYS A 324 5.63 1.94 -12.10
N CYS A 325 5.62 0.75 -12.71
CA CYS A 325 4.88 0.47 -13.93
C CYS A 325 3.40 0.17 -13.66
N LEU A 326 3.02 -0.06 -12.40
CA LEU A 326 1.63 -0.28 -12.01
C LEU A 326 0.85 1.04 -11.91
N GLY A 327 -0.47 0.96 -12.09
CA GLY A 327 -1.37 2.06 -11.71
C GLY A 327 -1.35 2.31 -10.20
N ALA A 328 -1.55 3.56 -9.77
CA ALA A 328 -1.47 3.95 -8.36
C ALA A 328 -2.40 3.12 -7.44
N ASN A 329 -3.58 2.74 -7.94
CA ASN A 329 -4.55 1.89 -7.25
C ASN A 329 -4.04 0.47 -6.94
N HIS A 330 -3.02 -0.01 -7.64
CA HIS A 330 -2.42 -1.34 -7.42
C HIS A 330 -1.29 -1.33 -6.38
N LEU A 331 -0.89 -0.17 -5.88
CA LEU A 331 0.26 -0.04 -4.99
C LEU A 331 -0.13 -0.08 -3.51
N HIS A 332 -1.38 0.22 -3.16
CA HIS A 332 -1.91 0.07 -1.80
C HIS A 332 -1.73 -1.34 -1.20
N PRO A 333 -2.04 -2.45 -1.91
CA PRO A 333 -1.81 -3.80 -1.38
C PRO A 333 -0.36 -4.06 -0.98
N ILE A 334 0.60 -3.50 -1.73
CA ILE A 334 2.02 -3.70 -1.47
C ILE A 334 2.42 -2.95 -0.20
N ILE A 335 1.96 -1.71 0.00
CA ILE A 335 2.21 -0.96 1.23
C ILE A 335 1.63 -1.68 2.45
N ASN A 336 0.41 -2.22 2.32
CA ASN A 336 -0.23 -2.97 3.40
C ASN A 336 0.54 -4.27 3.72
N LEU A 337 1.00 -4.99 2.69
CA LEU A 337 1.86 -6.16 2.86
C LEU A 337 3.16 -5.78 3.59
N THR A 338 3.83 -4.70 3.17
CA THR A 338 5.06 -4.22 3.84
C THR A 338 4.80 -3.82 5.28
N THR A 339 3.64 -3.23 5.57
CA THR A 339 3.21 -2.93 6.95
C THR A 339 3.11 -4.20 7.78
N GLY A 340 2.45 -5.24 7.26
CA GLY A 340 2.36 -6.54 7.93
C GLY A 340 3.73 -7.21 8.13
N LEU A 341 4.62 -7.12 7.13
CA LEU A 341 6.01 -7.62 7.20
C LEU A 341 6.83 -6.91 8.29
N VAL A 342 6.69 -5.59 8.43
CA VAL A 342 7.37 -4.86 9.51
C VAL A 342 6.77 -5.22 10.86
N GLN A 343 5.44 -5.20 10.96
CA GLN A 343 4.71 -5.41 12.21
C GLN A 343 5.02 -6.77 12.86
N ARG A 344 5.18 -7.81 12.02
CA ARG A 344 5.38 -9.19 12.46
C ARG A 344 6.84 -9.63 12.44
N CYS A 345 7.80 -8.76 12.09
CA CYS A 345 9.21 -9.15 12.04
C CYS A 345 9.82 -9.35 13.45
N PRO A 346 10.32 -10.55 13.79
CA PRO A 346 10.97 -10.82 15.06
C PRO A 346 12.19 -9.92 15.27
N PRO A 347 12.44 -9.40 16.49
CA PRO A 347 13.54 -8.49 16.78
C PRO A 347 14.91 -8.93 16.26
N GLN A 348 15.20 -10.23 16.34
CA GLN A 348 16.47 -10.85 15.97
C GLN A 348 16.69 -10.86 14.45
N ARG A 349 15.60 -10.80 13.66
CA ARG A 349 15.63 -10.87 12.19
C ARG A 349 15.55 -9.49 11.53
N ARG A 350 15.20 -8.44 12.29
CA ARG A 350 14.96 -7.08 11.75
C ARG A 350 16.11 -6.55 10.89
N ALA A 351 17.34 -6.61 11.41
CA ALA A 351 18.52 -6.09 10.71
C ALA A 351 18.87 -6.87 9.43
N GLN A 352 18.43 -8.12 9.30
CA GLN A 352 18.71 -8.98 8.13
C GLN A 352 17.61 -8.87 7.06
N VAL A 353 16.40 -8.44 7.43
CA VAL A 353 15.22 -8.48 6.55
C VAL A 353 14.69 -7.09 6.21
N LEU A 354 14.49 -6.23 7.22
CA LEU A 354 13.80 -4.96 7.04
C LEU A 354 14.52 -3.93 6.14
N PRO A 355 15.86 -3.84 6.12
CA PRO A 355 16.55 -2.90 5.23
C PRO A 355 16.17 -3.07 3.76
N PHE A 356 16.11 -4.31 3.27
CA PHE A 356 15.72 -4.61 1.89
C PHE A 356 14.27 -4.21 1.61
N LEU A 357 13.35 -4.52 2.54
CA LEU A 357 11.92 -4.29 2.34
C LEU A 357 11.55 -2.81 2.42
N ILE A 358 12.01 -2.11 3.46
CA ILE A 358 11.68 -0.70 3.69
C ILE A 358 12.41 0.19 2.69
N GLY A 359 13.71 -0.07 2.46
CA GLY A 359 14.49 0.64 1.44
C GLY A 359 13.93 0.43 0.05
N GLY A 360 13.56 -0.82 -0.30
CA GLY A 360 12.90 -1.14 -1.57
C GLY A 360 11.57 -0.43 -1.77
N LEU A 361 10.73 -0.35 -0.73
CA LEU A 361 9.47 0.38 -0.75
C LEU A 361 9.66 1.86 -1.08
N PHE A 362 10.50 2.57 -0.31
CA PHE A 362 10.72 4.01 -0.52
C PHE A 362 11.37 4.29 -1.87
N ASN A 363 12.41 3.55 -2.26
CA ASN A 363 13.04 3.73 -3.57
C ASN A 363 12.08 3.48 -4.74
N GLY A 364 11.29 2.41 -4.66
CA GLY A 364 10.37 2.02 -5.74
C GLY A 364 9.18 2.97 -5.88
N LEU A 365 8.60 3.39 -4.75
CA LEU A 365 7.36 4.17 -4.74
C LEU A 365 7.59 5.68 -4.75
N ASP A 366 8.70 6.19 -4.23
CA ASP A 366 8.99 7.64 -4.28
C ASP A 366 9.06 8.14 -5.73
N ALA A 367 9.82 7.44 -6.59
CA ALA A 367 9.92 7.78 -8.00
C ALA A 367 8.56 7.77 -8.71
N LYS A 368 7.71 6.80 -8.39
CA LYS A 368 6.35 6.69 -8.93
C LYS A 368 5.46 7.83 -8.47
N VAL A 369 5.37 8.05 -7.16
CA VAL A 369 4.50 9.07 -6.58
C VAL A 369 4.92 10.47 -7.06
N SER A 370 6.23 10.75 -7.08
CA SER A 370 6.77 12.03 -7.54
C SER A 370 6.43 12.30 -9.01
N SER A 371 6.70 11.34 -9.91
CA SER A 371 6.39 11.50 -11.34
C SER A 371 4.89 11.65 -11.66
N GLU A 372 4.00 10.97 -10.93
CA GLU A 372 2.55 11.13 -11.11
C GLU A 372 2.08 12.50 -10.62
N TRP A 373 2.66 13.04 -9.53
CA TRP A 373 2.35 14.40 -9.08
C TRP A 373 2.85 15.47 -10.07
N GLU A 374 4.03 15.26 -10.66
CA GLU A 374 4.55 16.11 -11.74
C GLU A 374 3.61 16.08 -12.95
N ALA A 375 3.18 14.90 -13.39
CA ALA A 375 2.24 14.75 -14.51
C ALA A 375 0.90 15.45 -14.25
N ILE A 376 0.37 15.38 -13.02
CA ILE A 376 -0.84 16.12 -12.64
C ILE A 376 -0.60 17.62 -12.64
N ALA A 377 0.54 18.09 -12.12
CA ALA A 377 0.87 19.51 -12.11
C ALA A 377 1.00 20.08 -13.54
N GLU A 378 1.61 19.33 -14.46
CA GLU A 378 1.68 19.68 -15.89
C GLU A 378 0.29 19.69 -16.54
N ALA A 379 -0.52 18.66 -16.28
CA ALA A 379 -1.89 18.57 -16.80
C ALA A 379 -2.76 19.75 -16.32
N GLN A 380 -2.61 20.16 -15.06
CA GLN A 380 -3.33 21.29 -14.46
C GLN A 380 -3.04 22.63 -15.16
N GLN A 381 -1.82 22.83 -15.66
CA GLN A 381 -1.43 24.05 -16.38
C GLN A 381 -2.05 24.13 -17.79
N GLY A 382 -2.43 22.98 -18.37
CA GLY A 382 -3.00 22.86 -19.72
C GLY A 382 -4.53 22.71 -19.80
N ARG A 383 -5.27 23.04 -18.73
CA ARG A 383 -6.73 22.77 -18.60
C ARG A 383 -7.66 23.59 -19.52
N ALA A 384 -7.14 24.53 -20.30
CA ALA A 384 -7.98 25.36 -21.18
C ALA A 384 -8.54 24.54 -22.36
N GLY A 385 -9.80 24.13 -22.29
CA GLY A 385 -10.56 23.54 -23.40
C GLY A 385 -10.75 22.02 -23.42
N ARG A 386 -10.61 21.32 -22.28
CA ARG A 386 -10.83 19.86 -22.18
C ARG A 386 -12.31 19.49 -22.00
N GLU A 387 -12.69 18.30 -22.48
CA GLU A 387 -14.04 17.75 -22.36
C GLU A 387 -14.35 17.26 -20.92
N GLU A 388 -15.64 17.19 -20.53
CA GLU A 388 -16.05 16.80 -19.17
C GLU A 388 -15.57 15.39 -18.76
N ASP A 389 -15.54 14.44 -19.70
CA ASP A 389 -15.10 13.06 -19.42
C ASP A 389 -13.59 12.98 -19.12
N GLU A 390 -12.77 13.78 -19.82
CA GLU A 390 -11.32 13.88 -19.58
C GLU A 390 -11.03 14.47 -18.19
N LEU A 391 -11.82 15.46 -17.77
CA LEU A 391 -11.74 16.04 -16.43
C LEU A 391 -12.11 15.01 -15.34
N GLY A 392 -13.10 14.17 -15.58
CA GLY A 392 -13.48 13.08 -14.68
C GLY A 392 -12.37 12.02 -14.50
N ASP A 393 -11.66 11.68 -15.56
CA ASP A 393 -10.50 10.76 -15.52
C ASP A 393 -9.31 11.35 -14.74
N GLU A 394 -9.01 12.63 -14.97
CA GLU A 394 -7.97 13.35 -14.24
C GLU A 394 -8.27 13.42 -12.75
N MET A 395 -9.49 13.82 -12.38
CA MET A 395 -9.90 13.93 -10.97
C MET A 395 -9.83 12.58 -10.25
N ARG A 396 -10.23 11.49 -10.91
CA ARG A 396 -10.10 10.13 -10.39
C ARG A 396 -8.64 9.75 -10.16
N THR A 397 -7.78 10.01 -11.16
CA THR A 397 -6.34 9.72 -11.07
C THR A 397 -5.69 10.48 -9.91
N GLU A 398 -6.01 11.78 -9.79
CA GLU A 398 -5.53 12.64 -8.70
C GLU A 398 -6.02 12.15 -7.33
N SER A 399 -7.29 11.73 -7.21
CA SER A 399 -7.83 11.19 -5.97
C SER A 399 -7.13 9.90 -5.53
N VAL A 400 -6.89 8.97 -6.46
CA VAL A 400 -6.17 7.71 -6.17
C VAL A 400 -4.73 8.01 -5.77
N LEU A 401 -4.06 8.95 -6.45
CA LEU A 401 -2.70 9.35 -6.10
C LEU A 401 -2.63 9.94 -4.69
N ARG A 402 -3.56 10.83 -4.31
CA ARG A 402 -3.63 11.38 -2.94
C ARG A 402 -3.72 10.28 -1.88
N GLN A 403 -4.56 9.28 -2.11
CA GLN A 403 -4.67 8.15 -1.18
C GLN A 403 -3.39 7.33 -1.11
N LEU A 404 -2.73 7.08 -2.25
CA LEU A 404 -1.46 6.36 -2.29
C LEU A 404 -0.37 7.13 -1.53
N THR A 405 -0.24 8.44 -1.80
CA THR A 405 0.68 9.32 -1.09
C THR A 405 0.40 9.31 0.41
N TYR A 406 -0.88 9.39 0.81
CA TYR A 406 -1.26 9.36 2.22
C TYR A 406 -0.90 8.04 2.90
N SER A 407 -1.10 6.89 2.24
CA SER A 407 -0.68 5.58 2.76
C SER A 407 0.84 5.52 2.97
N MET A 408 1.63 5.97 2.00
CA MET A 408 3.10 6.04 2.13
C MET A 408 3.56 6.99 3.24
N VAL A 409 2.96 8.18 3.32
CA VAL A 409 3.29 9.17 4.36
C VAL A 409 2.91 8.67 5.75
N SER A 410 1.77 7.99 5.89
CA SER A 410 1.31 7.42 7.17
C SER A 410 2.16 6.23 7.62
N PHE A 411 2.84 5.55 6.69
CA PHE A 411 3.77 4.48 7.01
C PHE A 411 5.02 5.00 7.75
N VAL A 412 5.46 6.23 7.49
CA VAL A 412 6.64 6.82 8.15
C VAL A 412 6.48 6.95 9.68
N PRO A 413 5.44 7.61 10.23
CA PRO A 413 5.24 7.65 11.68
C PRO A 413 4.96 6.27 12.25
N PHE A 414 4.33 5.35 11.51
CA PHE A 414 4.20 3.95 11.93
C PHE A 414 5.57 3.31 12.18
N LEU A 415 6.55 3.50 11.29
CA LEU A 415 7.91 2.97 11.48
C LEU A 415 8.62 3.56 12.72
N LEU A 416 8.44 4.87 12.96
CA LEU A 416 9.09 5.59 14.05
C LEU A 416 8.44 5.34 15.42
N GLU A 417 7.15 5.00 15.44
CA GLU A 417 6.37 4.79 16.66
C GLU A 417 5.98 3.33 16.89
N HIS A 418 6.50 2.42 16.06
CA HIS A 418 6.10 1.02 16.01
C HIS A 418 6.04 0.34 17.39
N GLU A 419 7.11 0.42 18.17
CA GLU A 419 7.18 -0.19 19.51
C GLU A 419 6.21 0.46 20.51
N ARG A 420 5.99 1.78 20.42
CA ARG A 420 5.02 2.49 21.26
C ARG A 420 3.60 2.02 20.97
N GLN A 421 3.26 1.83 19.70
CA GLN A 421 1.96 1.33 19.27
C GLN A 421 1.73 -0.12 19.73
N GLN A 422 2.75 -0.99 19.63
CA GLN A 422 2.69 -2.37 20.13
C GLN A 422 2.47 -2.47 21.64
N GLN A 423 3.06 -1.55 22.43
CA GLN A 423 2.86 -1.53 23.89
C GLN A 423 1.43 -1.16 24.27
N VAL A 424 0.84 -0.19 23.56
CA VAL A 424 -0.54 0.25 23.75
C VAL A 424 -1.54 -0.84 23.35
N SER A 425 -1.32 -1.51 22.21
CA SER A 425 -2.21 -2.58 21.74
C SER A 425 -2.23 -3.81 22.66
N ASN A 426 -1.10 -4.12 23.31
CA ASN A 426 -0.99 -5.25 24.23
C ASN A 426 -1.50 -4.94 25.65
N GLY A 427 -2.19 -3.82 25.86
CA GLY A 427 -2.83 -3.47 27.15
C GLY A 427 -1.86 -3.31 28.32
N ARG A 428 -0.58 -3.06 28.06
CA ARG A 428 0.42 -2.83 29.11
C ARG A 428 0.30 -1.38 29.63
N ASN A 429 -0.46 -1.22 30.70
CA ASN A 429 -0.56 0.04 31.45
C ASN A 429 0.83 0.54 31.91
N GLU A 430 1.02 1.86 31.87
CA GLU A 430 2.23 2.65 32.20
C GLU A 430 2.79 2.47 33.64
N ASN A 431 2.22 1.58 34.46
CA ASN A 431 2.57 1.44 35.89
C ASN A 431 3.38 0.18 36.24
N GLY A 432 3.83 -0.60 35.25
CA GLY A 432 4.75 -1.73 35.45
C GLY A 432 6.05 -1.50 34.70
N VAL A 433 7.19 -1.81 35.33
CA VAL A 433 8.53 -1.78 34.68
C VAL A 433 8.44 -2.46 33.31
N ALA A 434 8.60 -1.69 32.24
CA ALA A 434 8.54 -2.22 30.88
C ALA A 434 9.61 -3.31 30.76
N PRO A 435 9.27 -4.52 30.26
CA PRO A 435 10.29 -5.51 29.97
C PRO A 435 11.31 -4.92 28.98
N PRO A 436 12.58 -5.32 29.06
CA PRO A 436 13.63 -4.77 28.21
C PRO A 436 13.22 -4.94 26.73
N LEU A 437 13.18 -3.82 26.00
CA LEU A 437 12.93 -3.81 24.56
C LEU A 437 13.98 -4.69 23.88
N ALA A 438 13.53 -5.69 23.13
CA ALA A 438 14.42 -6.51 22.32
C ALA A 438 15.02 -5.62 21.22
N LYS A 439 16.36 -5.52 21.21
CA LYS A 439 17.11 -4.70 20.25
C LYS A 439 17.52 -5.51 19.02
N PRO A 440 17.61 -4.87 17.84
CA PRO A 440 17.26 -3.46 17.57
C PRO A 440 15.74 -3.26 17.44
N THR A 441 15.23 -2.12 17.91
CA THR A 441 13.86 -1.67 17.61
C THR A 441 13.73 -1.27 16.14
N VAL A 442 12.50 -1.25 15.59
CA VAL A 442 12.26 -0.79 14.21
C VAL A 442 12.68 0.67 14.06
N SER A 443 12.30 1.54 15.00
CA SER A 443 12.70 2.94 14.97
C SER A 443 14.22 3.14 15.06
N GLU A 444 14.92 2.42 15.95
CA GLU A 444 16.39 2.49 16.03
C GLU A 444 17.02 2.05 14.71
N LEU A 445 16.53 0.96 14.10
CA LEU A 445 17.03 0.46 12.83
C LEU A 445 16.81 1.48 11.70
N VAL A 446 15.59 2.01 11.55
CA VAL A 446 15.21 3.00 10.53
C VAL A 446 16.08 4.26 10.62
N LEU A 447 16.42 4.70 11.83
CA LEU A 447 17.20 5.93 12.06
C LEU A 447 18.72 5.71 12.05
N SER A 448 19.20 4.47 12.07
CA SER A 448 20.63 4.15 12.10
C SER A 448 21.16 3.51 10.82
N ASP A 449 20.30 2.82 10.05
CA ASP A 449 20.68 2.18 8.79
C ASP A 449 20.48 3.14 7.60
N PRO A 450 21.56 3.57 6.91
CA PRO A 450 21.46 4.49 5.78
C PRO A 450 20.62 3.95 4.61
N SER A 451 20.58 2.62 4.41
CA SER A 451 19.80 2.01 3.33
C SER A 451 18.29 2.19 3.50
N ILE A 452 17.85 2.49 4.73
CA ILE A 452 16.46 2.83 5.06
C ILE A 452 16.31 4.35 5.20
N LEU A 453 17.20 4.97 5.98
CA LEU A 453 17.08 6.37 6.36
C LEU A 453 17.13 7.29 5.14
N GLU A 454 18.08 7.08 4.21
CA GLU A 454 18.25 7.98 3.07
C GLU A 454 17.04 7.97 2.13
N PRO A 455 16.52 6.81 1.66
CA PRO A 455 15.30 6.77 0.85
C PRO A 455 14.08 7.34 1.56
N MET A 456 13.92 7.07 2.86
CA MET A 456 12.81 7.62 3.66
C MET A 456 12.90 9.16 3.74
N MET A 457 14.09 9.70 4.00
CA MET A 457 14.31 11.15 4.08
C MET A 457 14.08 11.84 2.74
N LEU A 458 14.52 11.22 1.64
CA LEU A 458 14.28 11.72 0.28
C LEU A 458 12.77 11.76 -0.03
N PHE A 459 12.06 10.65 0.20
CA PHE A 459 10.60 10.59 0.03
C PHE A 459 9.88 11.65 0.87
N CYS A 460 10.24 11.79 2.15
CA CYS A 460 9.63 12.82 3.02
C CYS A 460 9.91 14.24 2.49
N THR A 461 11.08 14.47 1.91
CA THR A 461 11.44 15.77 1.30
C THR A 461 10.58 16.07 0.08
N HIS A 462 10.37 15.09 -0.80
CA HIS A 462 9.44 15.23 -1.94
C HIS A 462 7.99 15.40 -1.47
N ALA A 463 7.56 14.66 -0.45
CA ALA A 463 6.21 14.75 0.10
C ALA A 463 5.86 16.12 0.70
N LEU A 464 6.84 16.91 1.14
CA LEU A 464 6.60 18.32 1.53
C LEU A 464 6.12 19.18 0.35
N ARG A 465 6.48 18.83 -0.89
CA ARG A 465 6.15 19.56 -2.13
C ARG A 465 4.88 19.04 -2.82
N MET A 466 4.42 17.85 -2.50
CA MET A 466 3.24 17.25 -3.14
C MET A 466 1.96 17.98 -2.71
N HIS A 467 1.06 18.30 -3.66
CA HIS A 467 -0.20 19.03 -3.41
C HIS A 467 -1.26 18.20 -2.62
N ASP A 468 -0.91 17.69 -1.44
CA ASP A 468 -1.80 17.13 -0.43
C ASP A 468 -1.45 17.72 0.95
N GLN A 469 -2.37 18.54 1.47
CA GLN A 469 -2.14 19.26 2.73
C GLN A 469 -2.02 18.33 3.95
N ARG A 470 -2.71 17.18 3.95
CA ARG A 470 -2.65 16.22 5.06
C ARG A 470 -1.26 15.59 5.11
N CYS A 471 -0.75 15.19 3.94
CA CYS A 471 0.60 14.64 3.80
C CYS A 471 1.67 15.64 4.26
N CYS A 472 1.59 16.88 3.79
CA CYS A 472 2.53 17.93 4.17
C CYS A 472 2.54 18.18 5.70
N SER A 473 1.36 18.30 6.33
CA SER A 473 1.27 18.49 7.80
C SER A 473 1.84 17.30 8.58
N THR A 474 1.56 16.07 8.15
CA THR A 474 2.12 14.85 8.77
C THR A 474 3.65 14.84 8.67
N ILE A 475 4.20 15.11 7.49
CA ILE A 475 5.65 15.13 7.29
C ILE A 475 6.33 16.28 8.07
N CYS A 476 5.71 17.46 8.16
CA CYS A 476 6.20 18.51 9.05
C CYS A 476 6.32 18.02 10.49
N LYS A 477 5.32 17.31 11.02
CA LYS A 477 5.37 16.75 12.37
C LYS A 477 6.47 15.68 12.49
N THR A 478 6.56 14.75 11.53
CA THR A 478 7.58 13.71 11.48
C THR A 478 8.99 14.31 11.54
N PHE A 479 9.30 15.28 10.68
CA PHE A 479 10.61 15.94 10.70
C PHE A 479 10.88 16.61 12.05
N ARG A 480 9.91 17.36 12.58
CA ARG A 480 10.04 18.02 13.88
C ARG A 480 10.33 17.04 15.03
N THR A 481 9.82 15.82 14.95
CA THR A 481 10.09 14.74 15.92
C THR A 481 11.50 14.17 15.79
N ILE A 482 12.02 13.96 14.57
CA ILE A 482 13.34 13.33 14.36
C ILE A 482 14.51 14.31 14.42
N LEU A 483 14.29 15.61 14.14
CA LEU A 483 15.33 16.64 14.15
C LEU A 483 16.20 16.65 15.42
N PRO A 484 15.63 16.60 16.64
CA PRO A 484 16.44 16.58 17.87
C PRO A 484 17.38 15.37 17.99
N LEU A 485 17.07 14.26 17.31
CA LEU A 485 17.86 13.03 17.39
C LEU A 485 19.23 13.16 16.69
N PHE A 486 19.37 14.10 15.76
CA PHE A 486 20.60 14.31 14.98
C PHE A 486 21.42 15.53 15.44
N THR A 487 21.18 16.04 16.65
CA THR A 487 21.97 17.16 17.20
C THR A 487 23.32 16.70 17.76
N HIS A 488 23.46 15.42 18.13
CA HIS A 488 24.71 14.91 18.71
C HIS A 488 25.81 14.82 17.63
N PRO A 489 26.96 15.49 17.81
CA PRO A 489 27.92 15.71 16.72
C PRO A 489 28.77 14.49 16.31
N SER A 490 28.78 13.41 17.11
CA SER A 490 29.85 12.39 17.06
C SER A 490 29.47 11.00 16.53
N ALA A 491 28.19 10.72 16.26
CA ALA A 491 27.75 9.39 15.81
C ALA A 491 27.16 9.49 14.39
N PRO A 492 27.73 8.80 13.38
CA PRO A 492 27.05 8.57 12.11
C PRO A 492 25.67 7.93 12.37
N PRO A 493 24.61 8.31 11.64
CA PRO A 493 24.60 9.16 10.43
C PRO A 493 24.36 10.67 10.68
N ALA A 494 24.48 11.15 11.94
CA ALA A 494 23.97 12.48 12.33
C ALA A 494 24.55 13.68 11.55
N PRO A 495 25.86 13.78 11.24
CA PRO A 495 26.38 14.91 10.47
C PRO A 495 25.84 14.97 9.04
N GLN A 496 25.80 13.85 8.32
CA GLN A 496 25.31 13.79 6.94
C GLN A 496 23.82 14.10 6.85
N VAL A 497 23.03 13.51 7.76
CA VAL A 497 21.58 13.75 7.84
C VAL A 497 21.29 15.22 8.14
N ARG A 498 22.05 15.83 9.05
CA ARG A 498 21.91 17.25 9.36
C ARG A 498 22.22 18.14 8.17
N GLU A 499 23.26 17.84 7.39
CA GLU A 499 23.55 18.58 6.15
C GLU A 499 22.39 18.45 5.17
N PHE A 500 21.94 17.23 4.88
CA PHE A 500 20.81 17.00 3.97
C PHE A 500 19.54 17.76 4.40
N ILE A 501 19.20 17.75 5.71
CA ILE A 501 18.05 18.51 6.21
C ILE A 501 18.27 20.02 6.07
N SER A 502 19.47 20.50 6.39
CA SER A 502 19.83 21.91 6.28
C SER A 502 19.83 22.42 4.85
N THR A 503 19.91 21.53 3.84
CA THR A 503 19.88 21.88 2.42
C THR A 503 18.51 21.57 1.82
N GLU A 504 18.19 20.30 1.63
CA GLU A 504 17.09 19.84 0.76
C GLU A 504 15.76 19.95 1.47
N VAL A 505 15.65 19.50 2.73
CA VAL A 505 14.41 19.64 3.52
C VAL A 505 14.09 21.11 3.77
N LEU A 506 15.10 21.93 4.09
CA LEU A 506 14.93 23.36 4.30
C LEU A 506 14.44 24.06 3.01
N LYS A 507 15.08 23.80 1.86
CA LYS A 507 14.64 24.33 0.56
C LYS A 507 13.21 23.87 0.21
N ALA A 508 12.90 22.59 0.42
CA ALA A 508 11.58 22.05 0.16
C ALA A 508 10.52 22.76 1.01
N ALA A 509 10.75 22.91 2.32
CA ALA A 509 9.84 23.59 3.23
C ALA A 509 9.65 25.08 2.89
N ILE A 510 10.73 25.79 2.52
CA ILE A 510 10.64 27.19 2.08
C ILE A 510 9.85 27.29 0.77
N THR A 511 10.06 26.36 -0.16
CA THR A 511 9.35 26.37 -1.44
C THR A 511 7.86 26.10 -1.24
N SER A 512 7.49 25.10 -0.44
CA SER A 512 6.08 24.87 -0.09
C SER A 512 5.46 26.07 0.63
N LEU A 513 6.22 26.79 1.46
CA LEU A 513 5.74 28.00 2.14
C LEU A 513 5.47 29.16 1.15
N ASN A 514 6.16 29.17 0.01
CA ASN A 514 5.94 30.09 -1.11
C ASN A 514 4.69 29.74 -1.94
N GLU A 515 4.27 28.49 -1.96
CA GLU A 515 3.17 28.07 -2.82
C GLU A 515 1.79 28.48 -2.24
N PRO A 516 0.92 29.17 -3.02
CA PRO A 516 -0.42 29.57 -2.56
C PRO A 516 -1.29 28.40 -2.06
N TYR A 517 -1.10 27.21 -2.62
CA TYR A 517 -1.83 25.99 -2.23
C TYR A 517 -1.65 25.63 -0.76
N PHE A 518 -0.49 25.95 -0.17
CA PHE A 518 -0.15 25.65 1.23
C PHE A 518 -0.32 26.84 2.17
N ALA A 519 -1.09 27.87 1.79
CA ALA A 519 -1.31 29.05 2.63
C ALA A 519 -1.78 28.69 4.06
N ASP A 520 -2.65 27.68 4.19
CA ASP A 520 -3.16 27.22 5.49
C ASP A 520 -2.11 26.45 6.31
N LEU A 521 -1.09 25.89 5.65
CA LEU A 521 0.00 25.14 6.27
C LEU A 521 1.26 25.98 6.55
N GLN A 522 1.26 27.27 6.20
CA GLN A 522 2.42 28.15 6.46
C GLN A 522 2.86 28.14 7.93
N LYS A 523 1.93 27.93 8.86
CA LYS A 523 2.27 27.82 10.28
C LYS A 523 3.07 26.56 10.60
N ASP A 524 2.73 25.43 9.99
CA ASP A 524 3.42 24.15 10.19
C ASP A 524 4.80 24.19 9.53
N LEU A 525 4.86 24.64 8.27
CA LEU A 525 6.10 24.83 7.51
C LEU A 525 7.05 25.81 8.19
N ALA A 526 6.56 26.97 8.64
CA ALA A 526 7.39 27.93 9.36
C ALA A 526 7.87 27.41 10.72
N SER A 527 7.11 26.52 11.38
CA SER A 527 7.57 25.87 12.62
C SER A 527 8.69 24.86 12.34
N LEU A 528 8.56 24.08 11.26
CA LEU A 528 9.63 23.17 10.81
C LEU A 528 10.90 23.95 10.48
N ILE A 529 10.80 25.00 9.66
CA ILE A 529 11.93 25.88 9.30
C ILE A 529 12.56 26.46 10.57
N ALA A 530 11.76 27.00 11.49
CA ALA A 530 12.26 27.55 12.75
C ALA A 530 13.06 26.53 13.55
N GLN A 531 12.57 25.29 13.66
CA GLN A 531 13.23 24.23 14.41
C GLN A 531 14.56 23.81 13.76
N VAL A 532 14.62 23.73 12.42
CA VAL A 532 15.88 23.49 11.69
C VAL A 532 16.89 24.59 12.00
N LEU A 533 16.48 25.87 11.90
CA LEU A 533 17.36 27.01 12.17
C LEU A 533 17.86 27.02 13.62
N VAL A 534 16.97 26.73 14.59
CA VAL A 534 17.32 26.69 16.01
C VAL A 534 18.32 25.58 16.32
N LEU A 535 18.11 24.38 15.79
CA LEU A 535 18.91 23.21 16.14
C LEU A 535 20.25 23.15 15.37
N TYR A 536 20.28 23.55 14.10
CA TYR A 536 21.40 23.21 13.21
C TYR A 536 22.32 24.37 12.83
N THR A 537 21.88 25.63 12.93
CA THR A 537 22.72 26.81 12.57
C THR A 537 24.03 26.91 13.37
N ARG A 538 24.10 26.27 14.53
CA ARG A 538 25.33 26.21 15.35
C ARG A 538 26.26 25.06 15.01
N LEU A 539 25.69 24.03 14.41
CA LEU A 539 26.39 22.80 14.07
C LEU A 539 26.95 22.87 12.65
N THR A 540 26.34 23.70 11.79
CA THR A 540 26.76 23.94 10.42
C THR A 540 26.30 25.30 9.90
N GLY A 541 27.05 25.88 8.95
CA GLY A 541 26.72 27.15 8.28
C GLY A 541 25.60 27.01 7.24
N THR A 542 25.28 25.80 6.82
CA THR A 542 24.42 25.52 5.67
C THR A 542 23.02 26.15 5.72
N PRO A 543 22.27 26.15 6.85
CA PRO A 543 20.98 26.81 6.92
C PRO A 543 21.05 28.30 6.62
N ARG A 544 22.13 28.97 7.06
CA ARG A 544 22.36 30.40 6.78
C ARG A 544 22.61 30.62 5.30
N ASP A 545 23.43 29.78 4.67
CA ASP A 545 23.77 29.89 3.25
C ASP A 545 22.55 29.65 2.34
N VAL A 546 21.68 28.69 2.69
CA VAL A 546 20.40 28.48 2.01
C VAL A 546 19.52 29.72 2.10
N LEU A 547 19.38 30.33 3.28
CA LEU A 547 18.59 31.57 3.42
C LEU A 547 19.18 32.71 2.55
N LEU A 548 20.51 32.85 2.50
CA LEU A 548 21.18 33.87 1.68
C LEU A 548 21.05 33.65 0.17
N SER A 549 20.77 32.42 -0.27
CA SER A 549 20.49 32.13 -1.68
C SER A 549 19.10 32.58 -2.16
N LEU A 550 18.20 32.97 -1.24
CA LEU A 550 16.87 33.43 -1.57
C LEU A 550 16.87 34.85 -2.15
N PRO A 551 15.94 35.20 -3.05
CA PRO A 551 15.79 36.57 -3.54
C PRO A 551 15.46 37.53 -2.38
N ASP A 552 15.95 38.76 -2.48
CA ASP A 552 15.74 39.83 -1.48
C ASP A 552 16.20 39.50 -0.04
N MET A 553 17.22 38.64 0.09
CA MET A 553 17.78 38.23 1.39
C MET A 553 19.18 38.83 1.64
N SER A 554 19.28 39.84 2.49
CA SER A 554 20.58 40.42 2.89
C SER A 554 21.17 39.73 4.12
N ALA A 555 22.51 39.68 4.21
CA ALA A 555 23.22 39.12 5.37
C ALA A 555 22.72 39.70 6.70
N ALA A 556 22.56 41.03 6.78
CA ALA A 556 22.06 41.69 7.99
C ALA A 556 20.63 41.29 8.37
N LYS A 557 19.76 41.00 7.38
CA LYS A 557 18.38 40.53 7.62
C LYS A 557 18.38 39.11 8.18
N VAL A 558 19.16 38.21 7.57
CA VAL A 558 19.32 36.81 8.02
C VAL A 558 19.92 36.76 9.42
N ASP A 559 21.05 37.44 9.63
CA ASP A 559 21.77 37.40 10.91
C ASP A 559 20.92 37.97 12.06
N ARG A 560 20.11 39.01 11.79
CA ARG A 560 19.15 39.55 12.76
C ARG A 560 18.05 38.54 13.11
N ALA A 561 17.50 37.84 12.11
CA ALA A 561 16.49 36.82 12.35
C ALA A 561 17.06 35.63 13.15
N LEU A 562 18.25 35.14 12.77
CA LEU A 562 18.95 34.08 13.49
C LEU A 562 19.27 34.50 14.93
N GLY A 563 19.71 35.73 15.18
CA GLY A 563 19.95 36.26 16.52
C GLY A 563 18.70 36.41 17.40
N ARG A 564 17.51 36.48 16.78
CA ARG A 564 16.20 36.42 17.47
C ARG A 564 15.75 34.99 17.76
N LEU A 565 16.21 34.01 16.98
CA LEU A 565 15.88 32.59 17.14
C LEU A 565 16.81 31.87 18.11
N VAL A 566 18.10 32.25 18.14
CA VAL A 566 19.13 31.53 18.88
C VAL A 566 19.86 32.46 19.87
N GLY A 567 20.06 31.95 21.10
CA GLY A 567 20.81 32.58 22.17
C GLY A 567 22.30 32.74 21.85
N GLU A 568 23.06 33.37 22.75
CA GLU A 568 24.53 33.40 22.64
C GLU A 568 25.15 32.05 23.03
N ARG A 569 24.47 31.25 23.86
CA ARG A 569 24.93 29.91 24.28
C ARG A 569 24.30 28.75 23.50
N GLY A 570 23.32 29.03 22.64
CA GLY A 570 22.73 28.10 21.68
C GLY A 570 21.42 27.47 22.07
N GLU A 571 20.89 27.95 23.18
CA GLU A 571 19.52 27.81 23.56
C GLU A 571 18.58 28.49 22.55
N ALA A 572 17.43 27.86 22.33
CA ALA A 572 16.34 28.46 21.58
C ALA A 572 15.82 29.70 22.32
N LYS A 573 15.66 30.83 21.61
CA LYS A 573 15.06 32.04 22.16
C LYS A 573 13.55 32.05 21.91
N GLY A 574 12.80 32.46 22.93
CA GLY A 574 11.35 32.63 22.84
C GLY A 574 10.57 31.31 22.74
N SER A 575 9.25 31.43 22.72
CA SER A 575 8.34 30.29 22.51
C SER A 575 8.32 29.84 21.05
N GLU A 576 7.88 28.61 20.78
CA GLU A 576 7.68 28.12 19.40
C GLU A 576 6.83 29.07 18.56
N ARG A 577 5.81 29.68 19.17
CA ARG A 577 4.95 30.69 18.54
C ARG A 577 5.75 31.92 18.10
N GLN A 578 6.69 32.39 18.93
CA GLN A 578 7.55 33.53 18.60
C GLN A 578 8.57 33.16 17.53
N GLN A 579 9.20 31.98 17.62
CA GLN A 579 10.17 31.51 16.62
C GLN A 579 9.53 31.39 15.23
N ARG A 580 8.35 30.79 15.16
CA ARG A 580 7.55 30.76 13.93
C ARG A 580 7.26 32.16 13.38
N ALA A 581 6.90 33.11 14.23
CA ALA A 581 6.63 34.48 13.81
C ALA A 581 7.88 35.15 13.21
N VAL A 582 9.07 34.89 13.76
CA VAL A 582 10.35 35.38 13.20
C VAL A 582 10.57 34.82 11.79
N VAL A 583 10.28 33.53 11.56
CA VAL A 583 10.42 32.92 10.23
C VAL A 583 9.44 33.51 9.23
N LEU A 584 8.17 33.68 9.61
CA LEU A 584 7.16 34.29 8.73
C LEU A 584 7.49 35.75 8.37
N GLU A 585 8.06 36.51 9.30
CA GLU A 585 8.56 37.87 9.07
C GLU A 585 9.79 37.87 8.13
N LEU A 586 10.73 36.94 8.34
CA LEU A 586 11.91 36.79 7.49
C LEU A 586 11.53 36.50 6.03
N LEU A 587 10.57 35.59 5.83
CA LEU A 587 10.12 35.09 4.53
C LEU A 587 8.89 35.82 3.98
N GLU A 588 8.50 36.99 4.53
CA GLU A 588 7.30 37.72 4.09
C GLU A 588 7.29 38.06 2.60
N GLY A 589 8.46 38.35 2.01
CA GLY A 589 8.60 38.63 0.58
C GLY A 589 8.62 37.41 -0.34
N VAL A 590 8.69 36.20 0.24
CA VAL A 590 8.85 34.92 -0.46
C VAL A 590 7.71 33.95 -0.08
N ARG A 591 6.72 34.36 0.71
CA ARG A 591 5.62 33.50 1.13
C ARG A 591 4.47 33.53 0.14
N GLY A 592 3.79 32.39 0.00
CA GLY A 592 2.58 32.27 -0.78
C GLY A 592 1.46 33.11 -0.19
N VAL A 593 0.57 33.61 -1.04
CA VAL A 593 -0.60 34.37 -0.62
C VAL A 593 -1.82 33.57 -1.03
N SER A 594 -2.74 33.32 -0.09
CA SER A 594 -3.98 32.59 -0.43
C SER A 594 -4.79 33.37 -1.48
N ILE A 595 -5.62 32.68 -2.27
CA ILE A 595 -6.50 33.32 -3.25
C ILE A 595 -7.39 34.40 -2.60
N TYR A 596 -7.85 34.15 -1.37
CA TYR A 596 -8.63 35.11 -0.57
C TYR A 596 -7.84 36.35 -0.14
N GLU A 597 -6.52 36.23 0.05
CA GLU A 597 -5.64 37.37 0.36
C GLU A 597 -5.18 38.10 -0.91
N ALA A 598 -4.98 37.39 -2.03
CA ALA A 598 -4.64 37.96 -3.33
C ALA A 598 -5.78 38.83 -3.89
N GLY A 599 -7.04 38.46 -3.60
CA GLY A 599 -8.22 39.28 -3.92
C GLY A 599 -8.43 40.51 -3.02
N LYS A 600 -7.67 40.65 -1.92
CA LYS A 600 -7.72 41.87 -1.10
C LYS A 600 -6.83 42.93 -1.73
N ILE A 601 -7.45 43.93 -2.36
CA ILE A 601 -6.78 45.18 -2.69
C ILE A 601 -6.16 45.73 -1.40
N ARG A 602 -4.83 45.85 -1.34
CA ARG A 602 -4.11 46.46 -0.22
C ARG A 602 -4.69 47.86 -0.01
N ARG A 603 -5.57 48.01 0.99
CA ARG A 603 -5.91 49.32 1.52
C ARG A 603 -4.68 49.82 2.25
N GLU A 604 -4.17 50.97 1.83
CA GLU A 604 -3.07 51.65 2.50
C GLU A 604 -3.34 51.74 4.01
N ALA A 605 -2.30 51.48 4.80
CA ALA A 605 -2.39 51.46 6.25
C ALA A 605 -2.99 52.78 6.77
N PRO A 606 -4.04 52.76 7.61
CA PRO A 606 -4.60 53.98 8.15
C PRO A 606 -3.56 54.61 9.08
N LYS A 607 -3.14 55.84 8.75
CA LYS A 607 -2.39 56.69 9.66
C LYS A 607 -3.16 56.80 10.97
N LYS A 608 -2.46 56.54 12.07
CA LYS A 608 -2.94 56.64 13.47
C LYS A 608 -3.90 57.82 13.64
N LYS A 609 -5.16 57.51 13.99
CA LYS A 609 -6.02 58.43 14.74
C LYS A 609 -6.56 57.70 15.96
N ALA A 610 -6.31 58.34 17.09
CA ALA A 610 -6.81 57.98 18.39
C ALA A 610 -8.33 58.09 18.44
N GLY A 611 -8.94 57.22 19.25
CA GLY A 611 -10.13 57.52 20.02
C GLY A 611 -11.48 57.39 19.30
N VAL A 612 -12.33 56.57 19.91
CA VAL A 612 -13.80 56.59 19.87
C VAL A 612 -14.45 55.82 18.70
N GLN A 613 -14.71 54.53 18.93
CA GLN A 613 -16.06 53.98 18.78
C GLN A 613 -16.15 52.57 19.41
N GLU A 614 -16.33 52.57 20.74
CA GLU A 614 -17.12 51.55 21.41
C GLU A 614 -18.60 51.87 21.17
N LYS A 615 -19.27 50.96 20.46
CA LYS A 615 -20.71 50.64 20.43
C LYS A 615 -21.08 50.24 19.00
N TYR A 616 -21.86 49.16 18.90
CA TYR A 616 -22.27 48.43 17.69
C TYR A 616 -21.32 47.30 17.24
N MET A 617 -21.31 46.20 18.01
CA MET A 617 -21.37 44.82 17.48
C MET A 617 -21.63 43.87 18.65
N GLN A 618 -22.87 43.85 19.11
CA GLN A 618 -23.47 42.70 19.79
C GLN A 618 -24.83 42.53 19.13
N VAL A 619 -24.96 41.55 18.25
CA VAL A 619 -26.14 40.69 18.04
C VAL A 619 -25.70 39.56 17.08
N GLU A 620 -25.85 38.33 17.57
CA GLU A 620 -26.02 37.04 16.90
C GLU A 620 -24.97 36.51 15.90
N GLN A 621 -24.19 35.52 16.37
CA GLN A 621 -23.87 34.33 15.58
C GLN A 621 -24.14 33.08 16.43
N GLN A 622 -25.24 32.38 16.13
CA GLN A 622 -25.38 30.96 16.45
C GLN A 622 -24.43 30.16 15.54
N PRO A 623 -23.64 29.21 16.07
CA PRO A 623 -23.05 28.16 15.26
C PRO A 623 -24.07 27.03 15.12
N THR A 624 -24.59 26.85 13.91
CA THR A 624 -25.22 25.61 13.47
C THR A 624 -24.16 24.50 13.55
N ALA A 625 -24.50 23.40 14.23
CA ALA A 625 -23.67 22.22 14.34
C ALA A 625 -23.28 21.70 12.94
N LEU A 626 -21.97 21.67 12.65
CA LEU A 626 -21.43 20.89 11.55
C LEU A 626 -21.41 19.44 12.03
N GLY A 627 -22.28 18.64 11.42
CA GLY A 627 -22.32 17.20 11.59
C GLY A 627 -21.02 16.54 11.15
N ASP A 628 -20.72 15.44 11.83
CA ASP A 628 -19.68 14.48 11.50
C ASP A 628 -19.62 14.21 9.99
N GLY A 629 -18.53 14.65 9.36
CA GLY A 629 -18.11 14.19 8.05
C GLY A 629 -17.48 12.81 8.16
N GLN A 630 -18.25 11.80 8.57
CA GLN A 630 -17.96 10.42 8.20
C GLN A 630 -18.24 10.28 6.70
N GLY A 631 -17.19 10.38 5.90
CA GLY A 631 -17.26 10.29 4.45
C GLY A 631 -15.93 9.78 3.93
N GLY A 632 -15.64 8.52 4.24
CA GLY A 632 -14.38 7.86 3.91
C GLY A 632 -14.51 6.35 3.92
N GLU A 633 -15.66 5.82 3.52
CA GLU A 633 -15.84 4.39 3.23
C GLU A 633 -16.23 4.25 1.76
N GLU A 634 -15.75 3.15 1.15
CA GLU A 634 -15.91 2.74 -0.26
C GLU A 634 -14.70 2.95 -1.19
N LEU A 635 -13.57 2.38 -0.78
CA LEU A 635 -12.65 1.63 -1.68
C LEU A 635 -12.47 0.19 -1.14
N GLU A 636 -13.58 -0.42 -0.75
CA GLU A 636 -13.62 -1.72 -0.07
C GLU A 636 -13.11 -2.88 -0.95
N GLY A 637 -12.94 -2.68 -2.25
CA GLY A 637 -12.39 -3.69 -3.16
C GLY A 637 -10.89 -3.98 -2.99
N VAL A 638 -10.13 -3.11 -2.31
CA VAL A 638 -8.67 -3.26 -2.14
C VAL A 638 -8.22 -2.89 -0.72
N ALA A 639 -8.89 -1.94 -0.06
CA ALA A 639 -8.57 -1.52 1.31
C ALA A 639 -8.91 -2.59 2.36
N GLY A 640 -9.82 -3.53 2.06
CA GLY A 640 -10.20 -4.63 2.96
C GLY A 640 -9.31 -5.88 2.89
N LEU A 641 -8.21 -5.88 2.13
CA LEU A 641 -7.40 -7.08 1.89
C LEU A 641 -6.78 -7.66 3.18
N PHE A 642 -6.62 -6.85 4.23
CA PHE A 642 -5.99 -7.26 5.48
C PHE A 642 -6.74 -6.71 6.70
N GLY A 643 -8.07 -6.76 6.68
CA GLY A 643 -8.91 -6.30 7.79
C GLY A 643 -8.36 -6.73 9.16
N ASP A 644 -8.51 -5.85 10.15
CA ASP A 644 -7.91 -5.99 11.49
C ASP A 644 -8.16 -7.38 12.09
N ALA A 645 -7.07 -8.16 12.17
CA ALA A 645 -6.99 -9.44 12.88
C ALA A 645 -5.60 -9.64 13.50
#